data_AF-A0A2V8BSK6-F1
#
_entry.id   AF-A0A2V8BSK6-F1
#
_cell.length_a   1.000
_cell.length_b   1.000
_cell.length_c   1.000
_cell.angle_alpha   90.00
_cell.angle_beta   90.00
_cell.angle_gamma   90.00
#
_symmetry.space_group_name_H-M   'P 1'
#
loop_
_entity.id
_entity.type
_entity.pdbx_description
1 polymer ?
#
loop_
_entity_poly.entity_id
_entity_poly.type
_entity_poly.pdbx_seq_one_letter_code
_entity_poly.pdbx_strand_id
1 'polypeptide(L)'
;MPAPVGVASATRTRVMTMNARIRVTKRRLKTPGDTEPSVRESSLPGARCAAAETAEASPANTCVISPERGFRRCLVASIVLLAGTILTAGQAPAPSPPPQPPTFKVRVDYVEVDVVVTDRQGQLVRDLKKEDFQVLEDGKSQVVTTFTLVDIPVERADRPLFASAPIEPDVKTNEKPFDGRVYVMVIDDLHTRFGRTQRVRGAARQFIERRLGANDLMAVVHTAGPTDGNQEFTNNRRLLLAAVDKTSGRKLDSATAGRTDEFNRTRDLRQSGDPVNDPNDAERGFNARSTLDTLRNVADWFGSIRGRRKSILFVSEGIDYDIHDMIPASGSNHTSASMVLDSTRDAIAAATRSNVAIYGIDPRGLTDLGDESIEIGSFPDDTSLGIGTGSLMNELRLAQDSLRTLSEETGGFAVVNKNDFSTAYQRIVEDNSSYYVLAYYPPDARPGRFHKIDVRVTRPGLTVRARKAYVAPKKADAVPTAGKSPSTPELREALDSPLPISGLAMHVFAAPFKGAAPNASVLLGVELRGRDIQLTQNTKVLLSYVAIDANGKFKGGNTDSLTMTNLRPETRSRIEQTGLRTLNRLDLPPGRYQLRVAAHDSSGGNVGSIQYDLTVPDFVKAPFSISGLVLTSAAGSALPTARADEQLKPMLPGPPIALRSFPQNDEIVLFAEVYDNAGGTPHKVDITATVTTDEGKVLFKTDEVRDSTDLGGARGGYGYTAKIPMKDLATGLYVLKVEAKSRLGNSPVAGRELRIEVTPPVAGR
;
A
#
# COMPACT_ATOMS: atom_id res chain seq x y z
N MET A 1 -50.15 35.61 -46.01
CA MET A 1 -49.30 34.50 -46.48
C MET A 1 -47.90 34.70 -45.91
N PRO A 2 -47.15 33.65 -45.54
CA PRO A 2 -47.61 32.37 -44.98
C PRO A 2 -47.02 32.10 -43.58
N ALA A 3 -47.46 31.02 -42.94
CA ALA A 3 -47.03 30.56 -41.61
C ALA A 3 -46.27 29.19 -41.73
N PRO A 4 -45.70 28.62 -40.64
CA PRO A 4 -44.75 27.49 -40.73
C PRO A 4 -45.39 26.10 -40.53
N VAL A 5 -44.72 25.06 -41.06
CA VAL A 5 -44.95 23.60 -40.84
C VAL A 5 -43.58 22.90 -41.04
N GLY A 6 -43.20 21.81 -40.34
CA GLY A 6 -43.83 21.05 -39.25
C GLY A 6 -42.78 20.23 -38.48
N VAL A 7 -43.00 19.84 -37.22
CA VAL A 7 -43.85 18.74 -36.71
C VAL A 7 -43.09 17.41 -36.55
N ALA A 8 -43.13 16.90 -35.32
CA ALA A 8 -42.39 15.80 -34.73
C ALA A 8 -42.64 14.38 -35.28
N SER A 9 -41.78 13.45 -34.87
CA SER A 9 -42.21 12.13 -34.39
C SER A 9 -41.31 11.64 -33.26
N ALA A 10 -41.85 10.85 -32.33
CA ALA A 10 -41.14 10.32 -31.18
C ALA A 10 -41.35 8.79 -31.05
N THR A 11 -40.27 8.05 -30.79
CA THR A 11 -40.31 6.59 -30.65
C THR A 11 -39.89 6.17 -29.24
N ARG A 12 -40.75 5.39 -28.57
CA ARG A 12 -40.58 4.95 -27.19
C ARG A 12 -39.39 4.00 -27.01
N THR A 13 -38.47 4.31 -26.09
CA THR A 13 -37.58 3.30 -25.51
C THR A 13 -38.33 2.54 -24.42
N ARG A 14 -38.56 1.24 -24.60
CA ARG A 14 -39.14 0.38 -23.55
C ARG A 14 -38.09 0.11 -22.46
N VAL A 15 -38.41 0.46 -21.21
CA VAL A 15 -37.80 -0.19 -20.05
C VAL A 15 -38.29 -1.64 -20.03
N MET A 16 -37.39 -2.62 -20.04
CA MET A 16 -37.74 -4.04 -20.02
C MET A 16 -37.10 -4.73 -18.82
N THR A 17 -37.88 -4.86 -17.75
CA THR A 17 -37.47 -5.48 -16.47
C THR A 17 -37.17 -6.97 -16.65
N MET A 18 -35.90 -7.36 -16.57
CA MET A 18 -35.48 -8.73 -16.89
C MET A 18 -35.29 -9.60 -15.63
N ASN A 19 -36.41 -10.14 -15.11
CA ASN A 19 -36.40 -11.10 -14.00
C ASN A 19 -35.79 -12.46 -14.41
N ALA A 20 -34.54 -12.71 -14.02
CA ALA A 20 -33.82 -13.95 -14.32
C ALA A 20 -34.24 -15.14 -13.43
N ARG A 21 -35.35 -15.83 -13.77
CA ARG A 21 -35.65 -17.16 -13.20
C ARG A 21 -34.87 -18.25 -13.93
N ILE A 22 -33.93 -18.90 -13.23
CA ILE A 22 -33.17 -20.04 -13.75
C ILE A 22 -34.12 -21.21 -14.03
N ARG A 23 -34.08 -21.75 -15.25
CA ARG A 23 -34.88 -22.92 -15.67
C ARG A 23 -33.96 -23.94 -16.32
N VAL A 24 -33.69 -25.06 -15.64
CA VAL A 24 -32.78 -26.11 -16.13
C VAL A 24 -33.53 -27.09 -17.02
N THR A 25 -33.23 -27.10 -18.32
CA THR A 25 -33.77 -28.08 -19.28
C THR A 25 -32.68 -28.97 -19.86
N LYS A 26 -32.68 -30.25 -19.49
CA LYS A 26 -31.86 -31.29 -20.15
C LYS A 26 -32.40 -31.62 -21.55
N ARG A 27 -31.53 -31.64 -22.56
CA ARG A 27 -31.65 -32.47 -23.78
C ARG A 27 -30.29 -33.09 -24.11
N ARG A 28 -30.28 -34.19 -24.86
CA ARG A 28 -29.13 -35.07 -25.13
C ARG A 28 -29.22 -35.62 -26.56
N LEU A 29 -28.12 -36.22 -27.04
CA LEU A 29 -27.91 -36.81 -28.37
C LEU A 29 -27.72 -35.76 -29.49
N LYS A 30 -26.99 -36.04 -30.58
CA LYS A 30 -26.59 -37.37 -31.13
C LYS A 30 -25.17 -37.35 -31.75
N THR A 31 -24.55 -38.53 -31.85
CA THR A 31 -23.30 -38.80 -32.61
C THR A 31 -23.44 -40.06 -33.46
N PRO A 32 -22.75 -40.13 -34.61
CA PRO A 32 -22.00 -41.29 -35.12
C PRO A 32 -20.49 -40.92 -35.21
N GLY A 33 -19.50 -41.79 -35.42
CA GLY A 33 -19.37 -43.22 -35.76
C GLY A 33 -17.93 -43.40 -36.30
N ASP A 34 -17.23 -44.53 -36.35
CA ASP A 34 -17.40 -45.94 -35.92
C ASP A 34 -15.97 -46.40 -35.46
N THR A 35 -15.68 -47.54 -34.82
CA THR A 35 -16.09 -48.94 -35.09
C THR A 35 -16.09 -49.84 -33.84
N GLU A 36 -16.81 -50.97 -33.98
CA GLU A 36 -17.06 -52.06 -33.03
C GLU A 36 -16.17 -53.31 -33.36
N PRO A 37 -16.36 -54.54 -32.80
CA PRO A 37 -17.10 -54.96 -31.59
C PRO A 37 -16.40 -56.04 -30.70
N SER A 38 -16.89 -56.18 -29.46
CA SER A 38 -17.28 -57.48 -28.87
C SER A 38 -18.26 -57.23 -27.69
N VAL A 39 -19.54 -57.64 -27.79
CA VAL A 39 -20.09 -58.98 -27.48
C VAL A 39 -19.95 -59.28 -25.95
N ARG A 40 -21.01 -59.43 -25.13
CA ARG A 40 -22.37 -59.94 -25.44
C ARG A 40 -23.51 -59.53 -24.46
N GLU A 41 -24.70 -59.40 -25.03
CA GLU A 41 -26.09 -59.57 -24.53
C GLU A 41 -26.46 -59.66 -23.02
N SER A 42 -27.31 -58.71 -22.59
CA SER A 42 -28.60 -58.92 -21.86
C SER A 42 -28.59 -59.35 -20.36
N SER A 43 -29.65 -59.16 -19.54
CA SER A 43 -31.04 -58.70 -19.77
C SER A 43 -31.60 -57.88 -18.57
N LEU A 44 -32.85 -57.37 -18.69
CA LEU A 44 -33.66 -56.70 -17.65
C LEU A 44 -34.81 -57.65 -17.20
N PRO A 45 -35.61 -57.40 -16.12
CA PRO A 45 -35.73 -56.20 -15.27
C PRO A 45 -35.85 -56.44 -13.73
N GLY A 46 -35.95 -55.35 -12.95
CA GLY A 46 -37.04 -55.24 -11.94
C GLY A 46 -36.79 -55.51 -10.43
N ALA A 47 -36.68 -54.41 -9.67
CA ALA A 47 -37.29 -54.17 -8.34
C ALA A 47 -36.78 -54.85 -7.02
N ARG A 48 -36.30 -53.96 -6.12
CA ARG A 48 -36.54 -53.89 -4.65
C ARG A 48 -35.83 -54.84 -3.64
N CYS A 49 -34.95 -54.20 -2.85
CA CYS A 49 -34.85 -54.25 -1.38
C CYS A 49 -34.51 -55.57 -0.65
N ALA A 50 -33.24 -55.70 -0.21
CA ALA A 50 -32.87 -56.33 1.07
C ALA A 50 -31.41 -55.98 1.48
N ALA A 51 -31.06 -56.30 2.72
CA ALA A 51 -29.70 -56.29 3.28
C ALA A 51 -28.75 -57.24 2.52
N ALA A 52 -27.45 -56.95 2.43
CA ALA A 52 -26.35 -57.54 3.23
C ALA A 52 -26.30 -59.10 3.19
N GLU A 53 -25.17 -59.76 2.92
CA GLU A 53 -23.83 -59.48 3.49
C GLU A 53 -22.64 -59.80 2.54
N THR A 54 -21.43 -59.78 3.10
CA THR A 54 -20.07 -60.11 2.58
C THR A 54 -19.95 -61.34 1.64
N ALA A 55 -18.86 -61.56 0.87
CA ALA A 55 -17.46 -61.08 0.96
C ALA A 55 -16.81 -60.99 -0.44
N GLU A 56 -15.53 -60.61 -0.66
CA GLU A 56 -14.45 -60.19 0.25
C GLU A 56 -13.77 -58.89 -0.31
N ALA A 57 -12.46 -58.57 -0.36
CA ALA A 57 -11.20 -59.27 -0.07
C ALA A 57 -10.16 -58.40 0.68
N SER A 58 -9.30 -59.05 1.46
CA SER A 58 -8.30 -58.46 2.37
C SER A 58 -6.87 -58.34 1.78
N PRO A 59 -5.86 -57.76 2.48
CA PRO A 59 -5.83 -57.24 3.86
C PRO A 59 -5.39 -55.74 3.97
N ALA A 60 -5.35 -55.07 5.13
CA ALA A 60 -5.38 -55.56 6.51
C ALA A 60 -6.13 -54.66 7.52
N ASN A 61 -7.04 -55.28 8.27
CA ASN A 61 -7.39 -55.11 9.70
C ASN A 61 -7.37 -53.71 10.36
N THR A 62 -8.57 -53.25 10.72
CA THR A 62 -8.85 -52.44 11.93
C THR A 62 -9.72 -53.28 12.87
N CYS A 63 -9.58 -53.16 14.20
CA CYS A 63 -10.44 -53.88 15.15
C CYS A 63 -10.71 -53.07 16.42
N VAL A 64 -11.95 -53.11 16.92
CA VAL A 64 -12.38 -52.59 18.23
C VAL A 64 -13.40 -53.56 18.81
N ILE A 65 -13.19 -54.01 20.05
CA ILE A 65 -14.16 -54.80 20.83
C ILE A 65 -14.17 -54.28 22.26
N SER A 66 -15.37 -54.07 22.82
CA SER A 66 -15.62 -53.79 24.24
C SER A 66 -16.21 -55.02 24.92
N PRO A 67 -15.93 -55.22 26.21
CA PRO A 67 -16.99 -55.31 27.25
C PRO A 67 -16.81 -54.17 28.30
N GLU A 68 -17.81 -53.61 28.99
CA GLU A 68 -18.79 -54.23 29.92
C GLU A 68 -18.11 -54.91 31.14
N ARG A 69 -18.58 -54.82 32.40
CA ARG A 69 -19.70 -54.14 33.13
C ARG A 69 -19.29 -54.13 34.63
N GLY A 70 -19.79 -53.23 35.50
CA GLY A 70 -19.41 -53.31 36.93
C GLY A 70 -19.93 -52.30 37.96
N PHE A 71 -21.23 -52.37 38.28
CA PHE A 71 -21.88 -52.14 39.59
C PHE A 71 -21.23 -51.37 40.78
N ARG A 72 -22.13 -50.60 41.45
CA ARG A 72 -22.26 -50.28 42.89
C ARG A 72 -21.67 -49.00 43.52
N ARG A 73 -22.49 -48.45 44.44
CA ARG A 73 -22.27 -47.31 45.34
C ARG A 73 -21.66 -47.79 46.67
N CYS A 74 -20.88 -46.91 47.32
CA CYS A 74 -20.89 -46.54 48.77
C CYS A 74 -19.52 -45.91 49.12
N LEU A 75 -19.39 -44.72 49.71
CA LEU A 75 -19.87 -44.17 51.00
C LEU A 75 -18.82 -44.36 52.12
N VAL A 76 -18.69 -43.34 52.98
CA VAL A 76 -17.88 -43.26 54.21
C VAL A 76 -16.39 -42.96 53.99
N ALA A 77 -15.89 -41.99 54.77
CA ALA A 77 -14.48 -41.67 54.94
C ALA A 77 -14.03 -42.00 56.37
N SER A 78 -12.74 -42.26 56.59
CA SER A 78 -12.06 -41.98 57.87
C SER A 78 -10.54 -42.05 57.78
N ILE A 79 -9.89 -41.36 58.72
CA ILE A 79 -8.45 -41.22 58.90
C ILE A 79 -7.90 -42.40 59.71
N VAL A 80 -6.73 -42.92 59.33
CA VAL A 80 -5.79 -43.57 60.27
C VAL A 80 -4.36 -43.20 59.88
N LEU A 81 -3.57 -42.71 60.84
CA LEU A 81 -2.11 -42.67 60.76
C LEU A 81 -1.55 -43.99 61.29
N LEU A 82 -0.50 -44.53 60.66
CA LEU A 82 0.53 -45.30 61.37
C LEU A 82 1.87 -45.25 60.62
N ALA A 83 2.99 -45.32 61.35
CA ALA A 83 4.34 -45.29 60.81
C ALA A 83 4.95 -46.70 60.71
N GLY A 84 5.88 -46.92 59.78
CA GLY A 84 6.45 -48.26 59.52
C GLY A 84 7.70 -48.25 58.62
N THR A 85 8.82 -47.75 59.16
CA THR A 85 10.23 -48.04 58.79
C THR A 85 10.59 -48.55 57.38
N ILE A 86 11.24 -47.66 56.62
CA ILE A 86 12.51 -47.85 55.88
C ILE A 86 12.66 -49.12 55.00
N LEU A 87 12.66 -48.90 53.68
CA LEU A 87 13.54 -49.61 52.74
C LEU A 87 14.22 -48.58 51.82
N THR A 88 15.53 -48.40 51.96
CA THR A 88 16.31 -47.40 51.20
C THR A 88 16.65 -47.90 49.79
N ALA A 89 15.68 -47.85 48.88
CA ALA A 89 15.96 -47.91 47.45
C ALA A 89 16.61 -46.59 47.01
N GLY A 90 17.90 -46.63 46.66
CA GLY A 90 18.66 -45.45 46.23
C GLY A 90 18.22 -44.93 44.87
N GLN A 91 17.21 -44.05 44.83
CA GLN A 91 16.92 -43.28 43.62
C GLN A 91 18.08 -42.32 43.34
N ALA A 92 18.73 -42.48 42.19
CA ALA A 92 19.69 -41.50 41.70
C ALA A 92 19.01 -40.13 41.53
N PRO A 93 19.67 -39.00 41.82
CA PRO A 93 19.09 -37.68 41.62
C PRO A 93 18.67 -37.51 40.15
N ALA A 94 17.40 -37.14 39.93
CA ALA A 94 16.95 -36.77 38.60
C ALA A 94 17.79 -35.57 38.10
N PRO A 95 18.31 -35.61 36.85
CA PRO A 95 19.14 -34.53 36.36
C PRO A 95 18.35 -33.23 36.32
N SER A 96 18.93 -32.17 36.91
CA SER A 96 18.35 -30.84 36.90
C SER A 96 18.02 -30.41 35.46
N PRO A 97 16.83 -29.86 35.18
CA PRO A 97 16.58 -29.27 33.88
C PRO A 97 17.62 -28.17 33.61
N PRO A 98 18.19 -28.08 32.40
CA PRO A 98 19.23 -27.11 32.11
C PRO A 98 18.70 -25.69 32.37
N PRO A 99 19.53 -24.78 32.94
CA PRO A 99 19.10 -23.42 33.21
C PRO A 99 18.65 -22.78 31.89
N GLN A 100 17.38 -22.34 31.85
CA GLN A 100 16.84 -21.71 30.66
C GLN A 100 17.70 -20.50 30.30
N PRO A 101 18.17 -20.37 29.05
CA PRO A 101 18.94 -19.19 28.65
C PRO A 101 18.09 -17.94 28.91
N PRO A 102 18.70 -16.84 29.39
CA PRO A 102 17.96 -15.66 29.83
C PRO A 102 17.11 -15.13 28.68
N THR A 103 15.80 -15.36 28.73
CA THR A 103 14.87 -14.88 27.71
C THR A 103 14.83 -13.37 27.80
N PHE A 104 15.53 -12.71 26.86
CA PHE A 104 15.59 -11.26 26.71
C PHE A 104 14.20 -10.75 26.30
N LYS A 105 13.32 -10.62 27.29
CA LYS A 105 12.01 -9.99 27.17
C LYS A 105 12.25 -8.50 27.02
N VAL A 106 12.42 -8.07 25.76
CA VAL A 106 12.55 -6.68 25.33
C VAL A 106 11.28 -5.92 25.73
N ARG A 107 11.28 -5.45 26.98
CA ARG A 107 10.14 -4.81 27.64
C ARG A 107 10.24 -3.29 27.45
N VAL A 108 9.89 -2.85 26.26
CA VAL A 108 9.92 -1.43 25.86
C VAL A 108 8.57 -0.80 26.22
N ASP A 109 8.29 -0.76 27.52
CA ASP A 109 7.05 -0.19 28.08
C ASP A 109 7.22 1.32 28.32
N TYR A 110 7.64 2.09 27.31
CA TYR A 110 7.68 3.55 27.35
C TYR A 110 6.58 4.17 26.48
N VAL A 111 6.26 5.44 26.72
CA VAL A 111 5.31 6.23 25.95
C VAL A 111 6.06 7.32 25.19
N GLU A 112 6.31 7.11 23.89
CA GLU A 112 6.75 8.16 22.95
C GLU A 112 5.58 9.10 22.65
N VAL A 113 5.83 10.41 22.70
CA VAL A 113 4.88 11.49 22.37
C VAL A 113 5.57 12.48 21.44
N ASP A 114 5.03 12.65 20.23
CA ASP A 114 5.46 13.71 19.31
C ASP A 114 4.80 15.04 19.71
N VAL A 115 5.63 16.09 19.79
CA VAL A 115 5.24 17.42 20.26
C VAL A 115 5.72 18.49 19.30
N VAL A 116 4.79 19.20 18.69
CA VAL A 116 5.05 20.42 17.93
C VAL A 116 4.79 21.63 18.83
N VAL A 117 5.73 22.59 18.83
CA VAL A 117 5.56 23.86 19.55
C VAL A 117 5.75 25.01 18.58
N THR A 118 4.78 25.92 18.54
CA THR A 118 4.83 27.12 17.69
C THR A 118 4.68 28.41 18.50
N ASP A 119 5.18 29.51 17.96
CA ASP A 119 4.87 30.85 18.46
C ASP A 119 3.43 31.30 18.09
N ARG A 120 3.11 32.59 18.34
CA ARG A 120 1.80 33.18 18.01
C ARG A 120 1.60 33.41 16.50
N GLN A 121 2.69 33.42 15.74
CA GLN A 121 2.75 33.57 14.29
C GLN A 121 2.64 32.20 13.59
N GLY A 122 2.67 31.10 14.36
CA GLY A 122 2.60 29.73 13.87
C GLY A 122 3.94 29.16 13.44
N GLN A 123 5.05 29.87 13.66
CA GLN A 123 6.41 29.41 13.33
C GLN A 123 6.90 28.38 14.37
N LEU A 124 7.66 27.38 13.92
CA LEU A 124 8.18 26.30 14.79
C LEU A 124 9.30 26.80 15.69
N VAL A 125 9.16 26.56 17.00
CA VAL A 125 10.17 26.91 18.01
C VAL A 125 11.10 25.72 18.21
N ARG A 126 12.34 25.84 17.73
CA ARG A 126 13.33 24.74 17.62
C ARG A 126 14.42 24.74 18.71
N ASP A 127 14.38 25.68 19.65
CA ASP A 127 15.42 25.89 20.67
C ASP A 127 14.97 25.52 22.10
N LEU A 128 13.84 24.83 22.26
CA LEU A 128 13.37 24.37 23.56
C LEU A 128 14.27 23.25 24.09
N LYS A 129 14.46 23.24 25.40
CA LYS A 129 15.19 22.17 26.11
C LYS A 129 14.23 21.22 26.79
N LYS A 130 14.74 20.07 27.23
CA LYS A 130 13.99 19.07 28.01
C LYS A 130 13.31 19.69 29.24
N GLU A 131 13.96 20.66 29.88
CA GLU A 131 13.48 21.35 31.08
C GLU A 131 12.37 22.37 30.81
N ASP A 132 12.16 22.77 29.54
CA ASP A 132 11.05 23.64 29.15
C ASP A 132 9.70 22.88 29.12
N PHE A 133 9.70 21.54 29.11
CA PHE A 133 8.49 20.71 28.98
C PHE A 133 7.97 20.17 30.32
N GLN A 134 6.65 20.20 30.46
CA GLN A 134 5.92 19.49 31.52
C GLN A 134 4.96 18.50 30.87
N VAL A 135 5.12 17.21 31.17
CA VAL A 135 4.24 16.13 30.70
C VAL A 135 3.44 15.62 31.89
N LEU A 136 2.11 15.53 31.75
CA LEU A 136 1.22 14.95 32.74
C LEU A 136 0.44 13.80 32.12
N GLU A 137 0.35 12.68 32.82
CA GLU A 137 -0.50 11.54 32.49
C GLU A 137 -1.57 11.37 33.58
N ASP A 138 -2.85 11.35 33.20
CA ASP A 138 -4.00 11.34 34.13
C ASP A 138 -3.89 12.41 35.25
N GLY A 139 -3.29 13.57 34.92
CA GLY A 139 -3.02 14.68 35.84
C GLY A 139 -1.77 14.53 36.72
N LYS A 140 -1.01 13.43 36.62
CA LYS A 140 0.24 13.19 37.36
C LYS A 140 1.45 13.55 36.51
N SER A 141 2.34 14.40 37.03
CA SER A 141 3.59 14.77 36.36
C SER A 141 4.46 13.55 36.07
N GLN A 142 5.05 13.50 34.87
CA GLN A 142 5.89 12.41 34.39
C GLN A 142 7.33 12.89 34.13
N VAL A 143 8.31 12.06 34.49
CA VAL A 143 9.72 12.34 34.20
C VAL A 143 10.03 11.91 32.77
N VAL A 144 10.23 12.91 31.90
CA VAL A 144 10.76 12.68 30.55
C VAL A 144 12.12 12.00 30.67
N THR A 145 12.28 10.82 30.08
CA THR A 145 13.55 10.09 30.01
C THR A 145 14.31 10.49 28.76
N THR A 146 13.72 10.23 27.58
CA THR A 146 14.28 10.60 26.26
C THR A 146 13.74 11.95 25.79
N PHE A 147 14.61 12.79 25.24
CA PHE A 147 14.29 14.05 24.60
C PHE A 147 15.11 14.19 23.30
N THR A 148 14.45 14.34 22.16
CA THR A 148 15.09 14.48 20.85
C THR A 148 14.34 15.51 20.01
N LEU A 149 15.06 16.44 19.37
CA LEU A 149 14.51 17.23 18.26
C LEU A 149 14.71 16.45 16.95
N VAL A 150 13.62 16.15 16.25
CA VAL A 150 13.64 15.65 14.87
C VAL A 150 13.60 16.84 13.92
N ASP A 151 14.37 16.82 12.83
CA ASP A 151 14.22 17.73 11.69
C ASP A 151 14.49 16.97 10.38
N ILE A 152 13.45 16.77 9.56
CA ILE A 152 13.48 16.01 8.31
C ILE A 152 13.45 16.99 7.12
N PRO A 153 14.50 17.06 6.28
CA PRO A 153 14.55 17.99 5.15
C PRO A 153 13.56 17.61 4.04
N VAL A 154 13.05 18.62 3.34
CA VAL A 154 12.16 18.45 2.19
C VAL A 154 12.99 18.34 0.92
N GLU A 155 13.41 17.11 0.58
CA GLU A 155 14.16 16.90 -0.67
C GLU A 155 13.30 17.14 -1.90
N ARG A 156 13.88 17.74 -2.94
CA ARG A 156 13.24 17.89 -4.25
C ARG A 156 13.82 16.86 -5.20
N ALA A 157 12.96 16.20 -5.95
CA ALA A 157 13.41 15.29 -7.01
C ALA A 157 14.01 16.13 -8.13
N ASP A 158 15.30 15.93 -8.40
CA ASP A 158 15.99 16.60 -9.51
C ASP A 158 15.26 16.34 -10.83
N ARG A 159 15.18 17.36 -11.68
CA ARG A 159 14.48 17.28 -12.95
C ARG A 159 15.37 17.86 -14.06
N PRO A 160 15.54 17.16 -15.20
CA PRO A 160 16.20 17.75 -16.35
C PRO A 160 15.53 19.07 -16.74
N LEU A 161 16.33 20.06 -17.15
CA LEU A 161 15.83 21.37 -17.57
C LEU A 161 14.97 21.24 -18.84
N PHE A 162 15.30 20.29 -19.71
CA PHE A 162 14.53 19.96 -20.91
C PHE A 162 13.23 19.16 -20.65
N ALA A 163 13.06 18.59 -19.45
CA ALA A 163 11.93 17.71 -19.12
C ALA A 163 10.86 18.47 -18.31
N SER A 164 9.57 18.14 -18.53
CA SER A 164 8.47 18.72 -17.75
C SER A 164 8.29 18.08 -16.38
N ALA A 165 8.58 16.78 -16.26
CA ALA A 165 8.52 15.98 -15.03
C ALA A 165 9.86 15.28 -14.74
N PRO A 166 10.16 14.90 -13.47
CA PRO A 166 11.33 14.08 -13.15
C PRO A 166 11.26 12.71 -13.82
N ILE A 167 12.41 12.20 -14.26
CA ILE A 167 12.53 10.83 -14.79
C ILE A 167 12.50 9.86 -13.60
N GLU A 168 11.67 8.83 -13.71
CA GLU A 168 11.50 7.81 -12.67
C GLU A 168 12.73 6.88 -12.62
N PRO A 169 13.37 6.69 -11.46
CA PRO A 169 14.49 5.74 -11.34
C PRO A 169 14.05 4.30 -11.63
N ASP A 170 14.74 3.64 -12.55
CA ASP A 170 14.59 2.21 -12.88
C ASP A 170 15.33 1.29 -11.90
N VAL A 171 15.94 1.88 -10.87
CA VAL A 171 16.63 1.21 -9.78
C VAL A 171 16.14 1.78 -8.44
N LYS A 172 15.87 0.90 -7.48
CA LYS A 172 15.62 1.26 -6.08
C LYS A 172 16.76 0.73 -5.20
N THR A 173 17.06 1.44 -4.12
CA THR A 173 18.06 1.03 -3.12
C THR A 173 17.61 1.39 -1.70
N ASN A 174 18.10 0.63 -0.73
CA ASN A 174 17.97 0.82 0.72
C ASN A 174 19.34 1.11 1.38
N GLU A 175 20.37 1.51 0.63
CA GLU A 175 21.72 1.77 1.18
C GLU A 175 21.72 2.91 2.22
N LYS A 176 20.79 3.86 2.09
CA LYS A 176 20.45 4.81 3.16
C LYS A 176 19.23 4.27 3.95
N PRO A 177 19.23 4.34 5.30
CA PRO A 177 18.01 4.17 6.09
C PRO A 177 16.94 5.18 5.65
N PHE A 178 15.67 4.76 5.66
CA PHE A 178 14.56 5.63 5.27
C PHE A 178 14.27 6.70 6.33
N ASP A 179 14.50 7.97 5.98
CA ASP A 179 14.44 9.13 6.87
C ASP A 179 13.24 10.06 6.59
N GLY A 180 12.82 10.22 5.32
CA GLY A 180 11.71 11.07 4.87
C GLY A 180 10.34 10.73 5.46
N ARG A 181 9.32 11.56 5.22
CA ARG A 181 8.04 11.51 5.97
C ARG A 181 7.07 10.48 5.38
N VAL A 182 6.09 10.07 6.20
CA VAL A 182 5.13 9.02 5.84
C VAL A 182 3.70 9.53 5.94
N TYR A 183 3.00 9.55 4.79
CA TYR A 183 1.65 10.10 4.65
C TYR A 183 0.66 9.09 4.07
N VAL A 184 -0.54 9.01 4.61
CA VAL A 184 -1.69 8.41 3.89
C VAL A 184 -2.67 9.52 3.57
N MET A 185 -2.98 9.72 2.29
CA MET A 185 -4.09 10.56 1.88
C MET A 185 -5.36 9.71 1.86
N VAL A 186 -6.26 9.95 2.81
CA VAL A 186 -7.59 9.33 2.83
C VAL A 186 -8.54 10.30 2.14
N ILE A 187 -9.09 9.88 1.00
CA ILE A 187 -10.02 10.66 0.19
C ILE A 187 -11.42 10.11 0.42
N ASP A 188 -12.30 10.98 0.88
CA ASP A 188 -13.62 10.57 1.34
C ASP A 188 -14.68 10.74 0.25
N ASP A 189 -14.80 9.75 -0.63
CA ASP A 189 -15.86 9.73 -1.65
C ASP A 189 -17.25 9.76 -1.01
N LEU A 190 -17.43 9.10 0.15
CA LEU A 190 -18.72 8.97 0.85
C LEU A 190 -19.23 10.29 1.43
N HIS A 191 -18.36 11.23 1.78
CA HIS A 191 -18.73 12.57 2.23
C HIS A 191 -18.31 13.70 1.26
N THR A 192 -17.95 13.37 0.02
CA THR A 192 -17.74 14.34 -1.07
C THR A 192 -18.94 14.35 -2.03
N ARG A 193 -19.54 15.52 -2.30
CA ARG A 193 -20.61 15.64 -3.31
C ARG A 193 -20.05 15.46 -4.72
N PHE A 194 -20.77 14.77 -5.62
CA PHE A 194 -20.26 14.47 -6.97
C PHE A 194 -19.76 15.70 -7.73
N GLY A 195 -20.50 16.82 -7.69
CA GLY A 195 -20.10 18.09 -8.32
C GLY A 195 -18.80 18.69 -7.77
N ARG A 196 -18.40 18.35 -6.54
CA ARG A 196 -17.18 18.84 -5.88
C ARG A 196 -15.95 17.95 -6.14
N THR A 197 -16.10 16.84 -6.86
CA THR A 197 -15.01 15.89 -7.22
C THR A 197 -13.77 16.59 -7.79
N GLN A 198 -13.93 17.55 -8.72
CA GLN A 198 -12.77 18.25 -9.30
C GLN A 198 -12.03 19.15 -8.30
N ARG A 199 -12.74 19.65 -7.27
CA ARG A 199 -12.19 20.48 -6.19
C ARG A 199 -11.36 19.63 -5.21
N VAL A 200 -11.86 18.44 -4.86
CA VAL A 200 -11.11 17.41 -4.11
C VAL A 200 -9.85 17.00 -4.85
N ARG A 201 -9.96 16.66 -6.14
CA ARG A 201 -8.80 16.35 -6.99
C ARG A 201 -7.79 17.50 -6.99
N GLY A 202 -8.23 18.73 -7.24
CA GLY A 202 -7.36 19.92 -7.21
C GLY A 202 -6.57 20.08 -5.91
N ALA A 203 -7.24 19.94 -4.76
CA ALA A 203 -6.62 20.02 -3.44
C ALA A 203 -5.59 18.89 -3.22
N ALA A 204 -5.99 17.63 -3.44
CA ALA A 204 -5.13 16.46 -3.32
C ALA A 204 -3.87 16.55 -4.22
N ARG A 205 -4.05 16.94 -5.49
CA ARG A 205 -2.95 17.16 -6.44
C ARG A 205 -2.01 18.28 -5.99
N GLN A 206 -2.53 19.39 -5.46
CA GLN A 206 -1.72 20.51 -4.97
C GLN A 206 -0.72 20.09 -3.88
N PHE A 207 -1.07 19.13 -3.01
CA PHE A 207 -0.13 18.56 -2.03
C PHE A 207 0.96 17.72 -2.73
N ILE A 208 0.55 16.74 -3.54
CA ILE A 208 1.47 15.78 -4.19
C ILE A 208 2.46 16.49 -5.13
N GLU A 209 2.00 17.49 -5.88
CA GLU A 209 2.79 18.24 -6.87
C GLU A 209 3.73 19.27 -6.22
N ARG A 210 3.37 19.88 -5.07
CA ARG A 210 4.07 21.06 -4.51
C ARG A 210 4.67 20.89 -3.10
N ARG A 211 4.35 19.82 -2.38
CA ARG A 211 4.67 19.68 -0.93
C ARG A 211 5.27 18.31 -0.56
N LEU A 212 4.87 17.23 -1.22
CA LEU A 212 5.50 15.92 -1.08
C LEU A 212 6.96 15.96 -1.58
N GLY A 213 7.92 15.58 -0.73
CA GLY A 213 9.34 15.49 -1.04
C GLY A 213 9.73 14.25 -1.86
N ALA A 214 10.99 14.17 -2.28
CA ALA A 214 11.53 12.99 -2.99
C ALA A 214 11.84 11.82 -2.04
N ASN A 215 12.19 12.14 -0.80
CA ASN A 215 12.42 11.22 0.31
C ASN A 215 11.13 10.79 1.02
N ASP A 216 9.99 11.44 0.78
CA ASP A 216 8.72 11.06 1.41
C ASP A 216 8.08 9.84 0.74
N LEU A 217 7.37 9.03 1.54
CA LEU A 217 6.45 8.01 1.04
C LEU A 217 5.01 8.44 1.29
N MET A 218 4.17 8.35 0.26
CA MET A 218 2.73 8.54 0.38
C MET A 218 1.96 7.33 -0.16
N ALA A 219 0.81 7.05 0.44
CA ALA A 219 -0.22 6.17 -0.07
C ALA A 219 -1.54 6.95 -0.28
N VAL A 220 -2.42 6.48 -1.16
CA VAL A 220 -3.76 7.07 -1.40
C VAL A 220 -4.82 6.00 -1.17
N VAL A 221 -5.80 6.29 -0.31
CA VAL A 221 -6.89 5.39 0.07
C VAL A 221 -8.23 6.09 -0.09
N HIS A 222 -9.18 5.43 -0.73
CA HIS A 222 -10.55 5.90 -0.94
C HIS A 222 -11.53 5.26 0.06
N THR A 223 -12.53 6.00 0.54
CA THR A 223 -13.56 5.44 1.46
C THR A 223 -14.59 4.56 0.73
N ALA A 224 -14.90 4.84 -0.54
CA ALA A 224 -15.77 3.98 -1.36
C ALA A 224 -15.42 3.89 -2.86
N GLY A 225 -14.33 4.54 -3.29
CA GLY A 225 -13.78 4.40 -4.64
C GLY A 225 -13.51 2.94 -5.07
N PRO A 226 -13.28 2.70 -6.38
CA PRO A 226 -13.00 1.35 -6.87
C PRO A 226 -11.71 0.79 -6.22
N THR A 227 -11.62 -0.53 -6.03
CA THR A 227 -10.50 -1.13 -5.26
C THR A 227 -9.13 -0.92 -5.92
N ASP A 228 -9.08 -0.86 -7.25
CA ASP A 228 -7.88 -0.49 -8.03
C ASP A 228 -7.61 1.03 -8.07
N GLY A 229 -8.44 1.82 -7.38
CA GLY A 229 -8.28 3.26 -7.17
C GLY A 229 -7.30 3.63 -6.07
N ASN A 230 -6.94 2.68 -5.22
CA ASN A 230 -5.97 2.87 -4.14
C ASN A 230 -4.53 2.76 -4.66
N GLN A 231 -3.59 3.31 -3.88
CA GLN A 231 -2.16 3.28 -4.15
C GLN A 231 -1.41 3.02 -2.83
N GLU A 232 -0.66 1.91 -2.77
CA GLU A 232 0.27 1.62 -1.66
C GLU A 232 1.43 2.64 -1.61
N PHE A 233 2.23 2.60 -0.54
CA PHE A 233 3.34 3.55 -0.37
C PHE A 233 4.28 3.60 -1.58
N THR A 234 4.49 4.82 -2.07
CA THR A 234 5.47 5.15 -3.09
C THR A 234 5.93 6.60 -2.96
N ASN A 235 7.11 6.92 -3.47
CA ASN A 235 7.54 8.30 -3.72
C ASN A 235 7.23 8.75 -5.17
N ASN A 236 6.57 7.89 -5.96
CA ASN A 236 6.23 8.16 -7.35
C ASN A 236 4.96 9.02 -7.47
N ARG A 237 5.16 10.34 -7.64
CA ARG A 237 4.08 11.31 -7.84
C ARG A 237 3.11 10.93 -8.96
N ARG A 238 3.56 10.35 -10.08
CA ARG A 238 2.66 9.96 -11.19
C ARG A 238 1.64 8.92 -10.75
N LEU A 239 2.05 7.94 -9.94
CA LEU A 239 1.17 6.87 -9.45
C LEU A 239 0.17 7.40 -8.42
N LEU A 240 0.60 8.32 -7.55
CA LEU A 240 -0.25 9.01 -6.58
C LEU A 240 -1.30 9.89 -7.27
N LEU A 241 -0.89 10.68 -8.27
CA LEU A 241 -1.81 11.50 -9.06
C LEU A 241 -2.80 10.63 -9.85
N ALA A 242 -2.37 9.50 -10.41
CA ALA A 242 -3.24 8.55 -11.10
C ALA A 242 -4.25 7.83 -10.17
N ALA A 243 -4.01 7.81 -8.86
CA ALA A 243 -4.99 7.38 -7.86
C ALA A 243 -5.99 8.50 -7.55
N VAL A 244 -5.53 9.72 -7.31
CA VAL A 244 -6.39 10.91 -7.13
C VAL A 244 -7.30 11.15 -8.34
N ASP A 245 -6.82 10.93 -9.56
CA ASP A 245 -7.62 11.08 -10.79
C ASP A 245 -8.75 10.03 -10.92
N LYS A 246 -8.84 9.05 -10.02
CA LYS A 246 -9.95 8.08 -9.90
C LYS A 246 -10.98 8.44 -8.82
N THR A 247 -10.71 9.40 -7.92
CA THR A 247 -11.65 9.91 -6.91
C THR A 247 -12.98 10.32 -7.55
N SER A 248 -14.11 9.98 -6.93
CA SER A 248 -15.44 10.35 -7.41
C SER A 248 -16.41 10.47 -6.25
N GLY A 249 -16.85 11.69 -5.95
CA GLY A 249 -17.81 11.95 -4.87
C GLY A 249 -19.11 11.17 -5.03
N ARG A 250 -19.60 10.61 -3.91
CA ARG A 250 -20.82 9.80 -3.79
C ARG A 250 -21.68 10.19 -2.59
N LYS A 251 -21.40 11.32 -1.96
CA LYS A 251 -22.21 11.81 -0.83
C LYS A 251 -23.68 11.91 -1.23
N LEU A 252 -24.53 11.36 -0.37
CA LEU A 252 -25.97 11.60 -0.36
C LEU A 252 -26.27 13.10 -0.26
N ASP A 253 -27.47 13.50 -0.68
CA ASP A 253 -27.91 14.88 -0.53
C ASP A 253 -28.13 15.23 0.97
N SER A 254 -28.28 16.52 1.27
CA SER A 254 -28.37 17.00 2.66
C SER A 254 -29.54 16.34 3.39
N ALA A 255 -29.39 16.09 4.69
CA ALA A 255 -30.45 15.52 5.52
C ALA A 255 -31.69 16.44 5.53
N THR A 256 -31.49 17.74 5.39
CA THR A 256 -32.57 18.71 5.23
C THR A 256 -33.20 18.69 3.84
N ALA A 257 -32.46 18.43 2.74
CA ALA A 257 -33.08 18.20 1.43
C ALA A 257 -33.97 16.94 1.45
N GLY A 258 -33.43 15.81 1.93
CA GLY A 258 -34.18 14.55 2.03
C GLY A 258 -35.46 14.67 2.88
N ARG A 259 -35.40 15.42 3.98
CA ARG A 259 -36.57 15.76 4.81
C ARG A 259 -37.53 16.74 4.13
N THR A 260 -37.03 17.73 3.37
CA THR A 260 -37.89 18.65 2.61
C THR A 260 -38.67 17.90 1.52
N ASP A 261 -38.03 16.98 0.82
CA ASP A 261 -38.68 16.12 -0.17
C ASP A 261 -39.70 15.17 0.46
N GLU A 262 -39.40 14.56 1.61
CA GLU A 262 -40.35 13.69 2.31
C GLU A 262 -41.53 14.47 2.89
N PHE A 263 -41.31 15.70 3.40
CA PHE A 263 -42.40 16.61 3.75
C PHE A 263 -43.26 16.92 2.53
N ASN A 264 -42.68 17.36 1.41
CA ASN A 264 -43.42 17.70 0.20
C ASN A 264 -44.19 16.50 -0.39
N ARG A 265 -43.61 15.29 -0.29
CA ARG A 265 -44.23 14.03 -0.71
C ARG A 265 -45.41 13.60 0.17
N THR A 266 -45.33 13.84 1.48
CA THR A 266 -46.34 13.38 2.44
C THR A 266 -47.33 14.46 2.88
N ARG A 267 -47.08 15.74 2.56
CA ARG A 267 -47.72 16.94 3.13
C ARG A 267 -49.22 16.82 3.36
N ASP A 268 -49.98 16.41 2.35
CA ASP A 268 -51.44 16.38 2.37
C ASP A 268 -52.03 15.17 3.16
N LEU A 269 -51.16 14.33 3.73
CA LEU A 269 -51.49 13.17 4.57
C LEU A 269 -51.02 13.31 6.04
N ARG A 270 -50.24 14.35 6.37
CA ARG A 270 -49.63 14.53 7.71
C ARG A 270 -50.61 15.15 8.70
N GLN A 271 -50.43 14.83 9.99
CA GLN A 271 -51.03 15.54 11.11
C GLN A 271 -50.02 16.52 11.72
N SER A 272 -50.53 17.53 12.44
CA SER A 272 -49.68 18.51 13.12
C SER A 272 -48.90 17.84 14.25
N GLY A 273 -47.56 17.97 14.23
CA GLY A 273 -46.65 17.30 15.15
C GLY A 273 -46.05 15.98 14.65
N ASP A 274 -46.42 15.48 13.47
CA ASP A 274 -45.76 14.29 12.88
C ASP A 274 -44.29 14.60 12.54
N PRO A 275 -43.30 13.79 13.00
CA PRO A 275 -41.88 14.04 12.72
C PRO A 275 -41.52 13.81 11.25
N VAL A 276 -40.72 14.71 10.67
CA VAL A 276 -40.17 14.54 9.31
C VAL A 276 -38.77 13.97 9.40
N ASN A 277 -38.62 12.74 8.93
CA ASN A 277 -37.42 11.91 9.09
C ASN A 277 -36.63 11.83 7.76
N ASP A 278 -35.29 11.73 7.83
CA ASP A 278 -34.47 11.56 6.63
C ASP A 278 -34.67 10.14 6.10
N PRO A 279 -35.24 9.92 4.89
CA PRO A 279 -35.41 8.57 4.34
C PRO A 279 -34.08 7.81 4.19
N ASN A 280 -32.94 8.51 4.18
CA ASN A 280 -31.61 7.95 3.99
C ASN A 280 -30.78 7.86 5.29
N ASP A 281 -31.34 8.10 6.49
CA ASP A 281 -30.59 8.08 7.77
C ASP A 281 -29.71 6.83 7.91
N ALA A 282 -30.28 5.64 7.68
CA ALA A 282 -29.60 4.37 7.85
C ALA A 282 -28.41 4.21 6.89
N GLU A 283 -28.48 4.82 5.69
CA GLU A 283 -27.37 4.85 4.74
C GLU A 283 -26.34 5.92 5.12
N ARG A 284 -26.77 7.10 5.56
CA ARG A 284 -25.89 8.16 6.10
C ARG A 284 -25.08 7.66 7.31
N GLY A 285 -25.74 6.96 8.23
CA GLY A 285 -25.13 6.31 9.39
C GLY A 285 -24.29 5.08 9.06
N PHE A 286 -24.50 4.43 7.90
CA PHE A 286 -23.58 3.42 7.38
C PHE A 286 -22.32 4.07 6.76
N ASN A 287 -22.50 5.11 5.94
CA ASN A 287 -21.42 5.83 5.26
C ASN A 287 -20.47 6.53 6.25
N ALA A 288 -21.02 7.16 7.29
CA ALA A 288 -20.27 7.72 8.41
C ALA A 288 -19.37 6.67 9.08
N ARG A 289 -19.92 5.50 9.43
CA ARG A 289 -19.16 4.40 10.04
C ARG A 289 -18.13 3.81 9.10
N SER A 290 -18.45 3.61 7.82
CA SER A 290 -17.52 3.08 6.82
C SER A 290 -16.27 3.98 6.64
N THR A 291 -16.47 5.30 6.70
CA THR A 291 -15.37 6.29 6.69
C THR A 291 -14.53 6.22 7.96
N LEU A 292 -15.16 6.12 9.14
CA LEU A 292 -14.47 6.00 10.42
C LEU A 292 -13.72 4.67 10.58
N ASP A 293 -14.31 3.55 10.12
CA ASP A 293 -13.67 2.24 10.00
C ASP A 293 -12.45 2.32 9.07
N THR A 294 -12.55 3.06 7.95
CA THR A 294 -11.41 3.27 7.03
C THR A 294 -10.27 4.02 7.73
N LEU A 295 -10.58 5.11 8.46
CA LEU A 295 -9.60 5.84 9.26
C LEU A 295 -8.97 4.96 10.35
N ARG A 296 -9.78 4.15 11.07
CA ARG A 296 -9.29 3.20 12.08
C ARG A 296 -8.36 2.17 11.46
N ASN A 297 -8.74 1.55 10.34
CA ASN A 297 -7.96 0.50 9.69
C ASN A 297 -6.62 1.05 9.14
N VAL A 298 -6.60 2.26 8.58
CA VAL A 298 -5.36 2.96 8.18
C VAL A 298 -4.48 3.25 9.41
N ALA A 299 -5.08 3.67 10.53
CA ALA A 299 -4.35 3.94 11.77
C ALA A 299 -3.79 2.67 12.43
N ASP A 300 -4.54 1.58 12.51
CA ASP A 300 -4.04 0.30 13.05
C ASP A 300 -2.95 -0.30 12.14
N TRP A 301 -3.07 -0.19 10.81
CA TRP A 301 -1.99 -0.56 9.88
C TRP A 301 -0.73 0.29 10.07
N PHE A 302 -0.89 1.60 10.28
CA PHE A 302 0.20 2.49 10.68
C PHE A 302 0.88 2.09 12.01
N GLY A 303 0.24 1.26 12.85
CA GLY A 303 0.83 0.68 14.06
C GLY A 303 1.98 -0.31 13.79
N SER A 304 2.11 -0.83 12.56
CA SER A 304 3.27 -1.63 12.13
C SER A 304 4.55 -0.80 12.06
N ILE A 305 4.47 0.46 11.63
CA ILE A 305 5.59 1.39 11.51
C ILE A 305 5.92 1.99 12.89
N ARG A 306 7.18 1.89 13.35
CA ARG A 306 7.62 2.38 14.68
C ARG A 306 8.66 3.50 14.58
N GLY A 307 8.86 4.24 15.67
CA GLY A 307 9.97 5.19 15.84
C GLY A 307 9.89 6.48 15.00
N ARG A 308 8.68 6.93 14.62
CA ARG A 308 8.46 8.18 13.86
C ARG A 308 7.01 8.63 13.85
N ARG A 309 6.80 9.94 13.66
CA ARG A 309 5.50 10.54 13.37
C ARG A 309 4.93 10.02 12.05
N LYS A 310 3.62 9.78 12.04
CA LYS A 310 2.84 9.33 10.87
C LYS A 310 1.62 10.23 10.70
N SER A 311 1.21 10.47 9.47
CA SER A 311 0.15 11.45 9.19
C SER A 311 -0.90 10.96 8.21
N ILE A 312 -2.17 11.19 8.54
CA ILE A 312 -3.31 11.06 7.64
C ILE A 312 -3.72 12.44 7.15
N LEU A 313 -3.72 12.66 5.84
CA LEU A 313 -4.38 13.80 5.21
C LEU A 313 -5.79 13.35 4.85
N PHE A 314 -6.79 13.77 5.62
CA PHE A 314 -8.18 13.35 5.44
C PHE A 314 -8.92 14.41 4.62
N VAL A 315 -9.08 14.16 3.32
CA VAL A 315 -9.75 15.08 2.38
C VAL A 315 -11.23 14.71 2.30
N SER A 316 -12.07 15.48 2.99
CA SER A 316 -13.49 15.20 3.20
C SER A 316 -14.25 16.50 3.49
N GLU A 317 -15.50 16.60 3.06
CA GLU A 317 -16.39 17.69 3.50
C GLU A 317 -16.82 17.54 4.97
N GLY A 318 -16.52 16.39 5.60
CA GLY A 318 -16.84 16.06 6.97
C GLY A 318 -18.13 15.26 7.12
N ILE A 319 -18.25 14.56 8.25
CA ILE A 319 -19.40 13.72 8.60
C ILE A 319 -20.50 14.62 9.19
N ASP A 320 -21.63 14.73 8.52
CA ASP A 320 -22.78 15.58 8.90
C ASP A 320 -23.84 14.85 9.74
N TYR A 321 -23.57 13.61 10.16
CA TYR A 321 -24.45 12.83 11.01
C TYR A 321 -24.51 13.40 12.43
N ASP A 322 -25.71 13.67 12.97
CA ASP A 322 -25.84 14.19 14.33
C ASP A 322 -25.62 13.07 15.37
N ILE A 323 -24.52 13.21 16.13
CA ILE A 323 -24.10 12.29 17.19
C ILE A 323 -24.66 12.66 18.58
N HIS A 324 -25.42 13.75 18.69
CA HIS A 324 -25.97 14.25 19.94
C HIS A 324 -27.43 13.82 20.17
N ASP A 325 -28.20 13.54 19.11
CA ASP A 325 -29.55 12.95 19.19
C ASP A 325 -29.48 11.43 19.49
N MET A 326 -28.85 11.07 20.61
CA MET A 326 -28.61 9.68 21.04
C MET A 326 -29.87 8.97 21.56
N ILE A 327 -30.93 9.71 21.84
CA ILE A 327 -32.25 9.23 22.25
C ILE A 327 -33.23 10.02 21.38
N PRO A 328 -33.93 9.39 20.41
CA PRO A 328 -34.73 10.10 19.41
C PRO A 328 -35.93 10.82 20.03
N ALA A 329 -35.68 12.05 20.49
CA ALA A 329 -36.70 12.89 21.08
C ALA A 329 -37.69 13.34 19.99
N SER A 330 -38.98 13.30 20.31
CA SER A 330 -40.06 13.63 19.36
C SER A 330 -40.14 12.74 18.11
N GLY A 331 -39.49 11.57 18.09
CA GLY A 331 -39.65 10.58 17.01
C GLY A 331 -38.76 10.79 15.78
N SER A 332 -37.61 11.45 15.95
CA SER A 332 -36.52 11.45 14.97
C SER A 332 -36.04 10.03 14.64
N ASN A 333 -35.41 9.84 13.48
CA ASN A 333 -34.93 8.52 13.05
C ASN A 333 -33.40 8.34 13.10
N HIS A 334 -32.67 9.08 13.95
CA HIS A 334 -31.20 9.03 14.08
C HIS A 334 -30.65 7.73 14.71
N THR A 335 -30.98 6.59 14.11
CA THR A 335 -30.76 5.23 14.63
C THR A 335 -29.29 4.87 14.81
N SER A 336 -28.37 5.58 14.15
CA SER A 336 -26.94 5.28 14.15
C SER A 336 -26.11 6.19 15.05
N ALA A 337 -26.69 7.19 15.73
CA ALA A 337 -25.94 8.20 16.51
C ALA A 337 -24.93 7.60 17.50
N SER A 338 -25.35 6.59 18.27
CA SER A 338 -24.49 5.84 19.20
C SER A 338 -23.35 5.09 18.49
N MET A 339 -23.67 4.39 17.41
CA MET A 339 -22.68 3.62 16.64
C MET A 339 -21.67 4.52 15.93
N VAL A 340 -22.09 5.68 15.41
CA VAL A 340 -21.20 6.69 14.79
C VAL A 340 -20.29 7.33 15.84
N LEU A 341 -20.82 7.64 17.03
CA LEU A 341 -20.02 8.14 18.15
C LEU A 341 -18.96 7.13 18.61
N ASP A 342 -19.31 5.85 18.70
CA ASP A 342 -18.37 4.80 19.08
C ASP A 342 -17.34 4.49 17.98
N SER A 343 -17.73 4.46 16.69
CA SER A 343 -16.77 4.41 15.57
C SER A 343 -15.83 5.63 15.56
N THR A 344 -16.30 6.82 15.99
CA THR A 344 -15.46 8.02 16.11
C THR A 344 -14.42 7.87 17.22
N ARG A 345 -14.84 7.36 18.39
CA ARG A 345 -13.96 7.04 19.52
C ARG A 345 -12.92 5.98 19.12
N ASP A 346 -13.32 4.94 18.41
CA ASP A 346 -12.45 3.87 17.94
C ASP A 346 -11.39 4.36 16.93
N ALA A 347 -11.79 5.21 15.97
CA ALA A 347 -10.85 5.81 15.01
C ALA A 347 -9.79 6.68 15.72
N ILE A 348 -10.21 7.52 16.68
CA ILE A 348 -9.29 8.33 17.51
C ILE A 348 -8.42 7.43 18.39
N ALA A 349 -8.97 6.35 18.97
CA ALA A 349 -8.23 5.42 19.81
C ALA A 349 -7.17 4.61 19.02
N ALA A 350 -7.44 4.25 17.77
CA ALA A 350 -6.45 3.64 16.88
C ALA A 350 -5.37 4.65 16.46
N ALA A 351 -5.76 5.86 16.02
CA ALA A 351 -4.82 6.89 15.61
C ALA A 351 -3.87 7.31 16.75
N THR A 352 -4.39 7.54 17.95
CA THR A 352 -3.56 7.89 19.13
C THR A 352 -2.67 6.74 19.60
N ARG A 353 -3.18 5.50 19.63
CA ARG A 353 -2.39 4.28 19.94
C ARG A 353 -1.24 4.08 18.95
N SER A 354 -1.50 4.25 17.66
CA SER A 354 -0.51 4.09 16.60
C SER A 354 0.37 5.31 16.39
N ASN A 355 0.22 6.38 17.17
CA ASN A 355 0.94 7.65 17.00
C ASN A 355 0.80 8.24 15.57
N VAL A 356 -0.46 8.44 15.16
CA VAL A 356 -0.87 8.99 13.86
C VAL A 356 -1.62 10.30 14.09
N ALA A 357 -1.20 11.38 13.44
CA ALA A 357 -1.92 12.66 13.43
C ALA A 357 -2.85 12.76 12.21
N ILE A 358 -4.10 13.15 12.41
CA ILE A 358 -5.07 13.39 11.34
C ILE A 358 -5.11 14.89 11.03
N TYR A 359 -5.11 15.25 9.75
CA TYR A 359 -5.31 16.60 9.27
C TYR A 359 -6.52 16.63 8.33
N GLY A 360 -7.66 17.05 8.85
CA GLY A 360 -8.89 17.22 8.07
C GLY A 360 -8.78 18.39 7.10
N ILE A 361 -9.13 18.17 5.83
CA ILE A 361 -9.01 19.14 4.73
C ILE A 361 -10.38 19.24 4.06
N ASP A 362 -11.10 20.34 4.32
CA ASP A 362 -12.41 20.61 3.75
C ASP A 362 -12.27 21.15 2.30
N PRO A 363 -12.67 20.38 1.28
CA PRO A 363 -12.50 20.77 -0.12
C PRO A 363 -13.50 21.84 -0.57
N ARG A 364 -14.55 22.14 0.22
CA ARG A 364 -15.58 23.14 -0.13
C ARG A 364 -15.02 24.56 -0.22
N GLY A 365 -13.86 24.82 0.38
CA GLY A 365 -13.24 26.14 0.42
C GLY A 365 -14.00 27.09 1.35
N LEU A 366 -14.11 28.36 0.96
CA LEU A 366 -15.08 29.28 1.58
C LEU A 366 -16.48 29.00 1.00
N THR A 367 -17.45 28.71 1.87
CA THR A 367 -18.83 28.34 1.50
C THR A 367 -19.85 29.31 2.10
N ASP A 368 -20.99 29.43 1.42
CA ASP A 368 -22.16 30.26 1.78
C ASP A 368 -23.47 29.47 1.54
N LEU A 369 -23.42 28.13 1.70
CA LEU A 369 -24.50 27.17 1.40
C LEU A 369 -25.11 27.23 -0.03
N GLY A 370 -24.47 27.91 -0.98
CA GLY A 370 -25.00 28.11 -2.33
C GLY A 370 -25.44 26.81 -3.02
N ASP A 371 -24.54 25.84 -3.17
CA ASP A 371 -24.85 24.59 -3.89
C ASP A 371 -26.03 23.84 -3.22
N GLU A 372 -26.01 23.70 -1.88
CA GLU A 372 -27.06 23.00 -1.12
C GLU A 372 -28.42 23.72 -1.09
N SER A 373 -28.43 25.05 -1.18
CA SER A 373 -29.67 25.86 -1.19
C SER A 373 -30.30 25.97 -2.59
N ILE A 374 -29.49 25.88 -3.66
CA ILE A 374 -29.98 25.87 -5.05
C ILE A 374 -30.83 24.62 -5.36
N GLU A 375 -30.55 23.50 -4.70
CA GLU A 375 -31.31 22.26 -4.86
C GLU A 375 -32.68 22.30 -4.16
N ILE A 376 -32.77 23.01 -3.03
CA ILE A 376 -33.98 23.07 -2.20
C ILE A 376 -34.79 24.33 -2.59
N GLY A 377 -35.56 24.22 -3.67
CA GLY A 377 -36.27 25.36 -4.27
C GLY A 377 -37.22 26.14 -3.36
N SER A 378 -37.72 25.54 -2.28
CA SER A 378 -38.46 26.22 -1.20
C SER A 378 -38.51 25.35 0.06
N PHE A 379 -38.21 25.93 1.23
CA PHE A 379 -38.46 25.30 2.52
C PHE A 379 -39.92 25.50 2.97
N PRO A 380 -40.46 24.64 3.86
CA PRO A 380 -41.73 24.91 4.55
C PRO A 380 -41.61 26.10 5.51
N ASP A 381 -42.70 26.84 5.71
CA ASP A 381 -42.77 27.94 6.70
C ASP A 381 -42.73 27.44 8.16
N ASP A 382 -43.03 26.17 8.40
CA ASP A 382 -43.07 25.57 9.73
C ASP A 382 -41.68 25.21 10.25
N THR A 383 -41.10 26.12 11.02
CA THR A 383 -39.78 25.95 11.66
C THR A 383 -39.73 24.83 12.70
N SER A 384 -40.87 24.32 13.18
CA SER A 384 -40.90 23.23 14.18
C SER A 384 -40.47 21.88 13.60
N LEU A 385 -40.55 21.72 12.28
CA LEU A 385 -40.14 20.52 11.56
C LEU A 385 -38.61 20.31 11.53
N GLY A 386 -37.83 21.29 12.01
CA GLY A 386 -36.36 21.25 11.93
C GLY A 386 -35.83 21.28 10.49
N ILE A 387 -36.59 21.86 9.56
CA ILE A 387 -36.27 22.03 8.14
C ILE A 387 -36.07 23.52 7.86
N GLY A 388 -35.06 23.87 7.06
CA GLY A 388 -34.74 25.25 6.71
C GLY A 388 -33.24 25.53 6.61
N THR A 389 -32.87 26.75 6.22
CA THR A 389 -31.48 27.21 6.09
C THR A 389 -30.68 27.04 7.40
N GLY A 390 -31.32 27.19 8.56
CA GLY A 390 -30.70 26.95 9.86
C GLY A 390 -30.24 25.49 10.06
N SER A 391 -30.96 24.53 9.47
CA SER A 391 -30.60 23.11 9.52
C SER A 391 -29.46 22.77 8.58
N LEU A 392 -29.40 23.39 7.39
CA LEU A 392 -28.22 23.29 6.51
C LEU A 392 -26.97 23.90 7.17
N MET A 393 -27.12 25.02 7.88
CA MET A 393 -26.04 25.60 8.69
C MET A 393 -25.59 24.65 9.81
N ASN A 394 -26.52 23.89 10.42
CA ASN A 394 -26.18 22.87 11.41
C ASN A 394 -25.47 21.66 10.79
N GLU A 395 -25.90 21.16 9.63
CA GLU A 395 -25.20 20.08 8.90
C GLU A 395 -23.77 20.50 8.49
N LEU A 396 -23.60 21.72 7.98
CA LEU A 396 -22.29 22.30 7.69
C LEU A 396 -21.42 22.38 8.95
N ARG A 397 -21.98 22.85 10.07
CA ARG A 397 -21.29 22.93 11.36
C ARG A 397 -20.86 21.55 11.86
N LEU A 398 -21.78 20.57 11.92
CA LEU A 398 -21.48 19.19 12.32
C LEU A 398 -20.35 18.59 11.48
N ALA A 399 -20.40 18.77 10.16
CA ALA A 399 -19.36 18.31 9.26
C ALA A 399 -17.99 18.94 9.58
N GLN A 400 -17.91 20.26 9.78
CA GLN A 400 -16.66 20.94 10.13
C GLN A 400 -16.17 20.60 11.55
N ASP A 401 -17.07 20.40 12.51
CA ASP A 401 -16.74 19.99 13.88
C ASP A 401 -16.24 18.53 13.93
N SER A 402 -16.71 17.65 13.04
CA SER A 402 -16.17 16.29 12.89
C SER A 402 -14.69 16.31 12.45
N LEU A 403 -14.35 17.15 11.46
CA LEU A 403 -12.98 17.33 10.96
C LEU A 403 -12.06 17.90 12.06
N ARG A 404 -12.55 18.89 12.82
CA ARG A 404 -11.83 19.46 13.97
C ARG A 404 -11.56 18.40 15.03
N THR A 405 -12.59 17.68 15.46
CA THR A 405 -12.50 16.66 16.53
C THR A 405 -11.50 15.57 16.18
N LEU A 406 -11.61 14.97 14.99
CA LEU A 406 -10.68 13.93 14.52
C LEU A 406 -9.23 14.44 14.46
N SER A 407 -9.03 15.69 14.03
CA SER A 407 -7.69 16.27 13.88
C SER A 407 -7.06 16.68 15.22
N GLU A 408 -7.82 17.33 16.10
CA GLU A 408 -7.30 17.91 17.33
C GLU A 408 -7.02 16.85 18.41
N GLU A 409 -7.86 15.82 18.56
CA GLU A 409 -7.60 14.73 19.50
C GLU A 409 -6.34 13.92 19.14
N THR A 410 -6.04 13.82 17.84
CA THR A 410 -4.86 13.12 17.29
C THR A 410 -3.61 14.00 17.15
N GLY A 411 -3.68 15.29 17.51
CA GLY A 411 -2.53 16.21 17.50
C GLY A 411 -2.18 16.82 16.13
N GLY A 412 -3.08 16.75 15.15
CA GLY A 412 -3.02 17.50 13.90
C GLY A 412 -3.86 18.80 13.98
N PHE A 413 -4.44 19.23 12.84
CA PHE A 413 -5.39 20.35 12.78
C PHE A 413 -6.28 20.27 11.53
N ALA A 414 -7.49 20.83 11.62
CA ALA A 414 -8.43 20.91 10.51
C ALA A 414 -8.29 22.20 9.68
N VAL A 415 -8.53 22.10 8.38
CA VAL A 415 -8.51 23.18 7.39
C VAL A 415 -9.93 23.35 6.84
N VAL A 416 -10.70 24.26 7.45
CA VAL A 416 -12.08 24.58 7.06
C VAL A 416 -12.20 26.04 6.65
N ASN A 417 -13.18 26.37 5.79
CA ASN A 417 -13.48 27.74 5.33
C ASN A 417 -12.28 28.48 4.67
N LYS A 418 -11.47 27.80 3.86
CA LYS A 418 -10.29 28.37 3.17
C LYS A 418 -10.21 27.98 1.70
N ASN A 419 -10.14 28.97 0.81
CA ASN A 419 -9.94 28.76 -0.63
C ASN A 419 -8.48 28.50 -1.04
N ASP A 420 -7.49 28.84 -0.21
CA ASP A 420 -6.10 28.45 -0.44
C ASP A 420 -5.59 27.48 0.62
N PHE A 421 -5.16 26.31 0.16
CA PHE A 421 -4.54 25.27 0.96
C PHE A 421 -3.00 25.40 1.01
N SER A 422 -2.37 26.31 0.25
CA SER A 422 -0.91 26.35 0.09
C SER A 422 -0.15 26.54 1.41
N THR A 423 -0.64 27.46 2.25
CA THR A 423 -0.13 27.74 3.61
C THR A 423 -0.48 26.61 4.59
N ALA A 424 -1.66 26.00 4.43
CA ALA A 424 -2.08 24.88 5.28
C ALA A 424 -1.22 23.63 5.03
N TYR A 425 -1.00 23.27 3.76
CA TYR A 425 -0.13 22.17 3.37
C TYR A 425 1.35 22.43 3.69
N GLN A 426 1.79 23.70 3.68
CA GLN A 426 3.11 24.06 4.21
C GLN A 426 3.21 23.74 5.70
N ARG A 427 2.24 24.17 6.51
CA ARG A 427 2.21 23.86 7.95
C ARG A 427 2.12 22.36 8.23
N ILE A 428 1.37 21.58 7.44
CA ILE A 428 1.35 20.10 7.55
C ILE A 428 2.74 19.51 7.26
N VAL A 429 3.45 20.03 6.26
CA VAL A 429 4.83 19.65 5.93
C VAL A 429 5.79 20.02 7.06
N GLU A 430 5.66 21.21 7.64
CA GLU A 430 6.48 21.72 8.73
C GLU A 430 6.27 20.92 10.02
N ASP A 431 5.00 20.68 10.41
CA ASP A 431 4.61 19.86 11.57
C ASP A 431 5.12 18.41 11.48
N ASN A 432 5.34 17.90 10.27
CA ASN A 432 5.91 16.57 10.01
C ASN A 432 7.43 16.58 9.78
N SER A 433 8.02 17.74 9.45
CA SER A 433 9.46 17.90 9.32
C SER A 433 10.12 18.08 10.68
N SER A 434 9.63 18.99 11.53
CA SER A 434 10.31 19.33 12.79
C SER A 434 9.41 19.26 14.01
N TYR A 435 9.76 18.37 14.94
CA TYR A 435 9.01 18.11 16.17
C TYR A 435 9.92 17.52 17.25
N TYR A 436 9.53 17.67 18.51
CA TYR A 436 10.21 17.05 19.64
C TYR A 436 9.59 15.67 19.91
N VAL A 437 10.43 14.67 20.13
CA VAL A 437 10.04 13.37 20.69
C VAL A 437 10.33 13.40 22.18
N LEU A 438 9.28 13.29 22.98
CA LEU A 438 9.37 13.08 24.43
C LEU A 438 9.04 11.61 24.72
N ALA A 439 9.89 10.90 25.47
CA ALA A 439 9.53 9.59 26.02
C ALA A 439 9.53 9.61 27.53
N TYR A 440 8.63 8.85 28.15
CA TYR A 440 8.57 8.61 29.61
C TYR A 440 8.06 7.20 29.90
N TYR A 441 8.23 6.72 31.13
CA TYR A 441 7.66 5.44 31.59
C TYR A 441 6.29 5.69 32.24
N PRO A 442 5.20 5.02 31.82
CA PRO A 442 3.88 5.25 32.36
C PRO A 442 3.74 4.61 33.76
N PRO A 443 3.08 5.28 34.72
CA PRO A 443 2.92 4.77 36.09
C PRO A 443 1.99 3.55 36.19
N ASP A 444 1.21 3.24 35.17
CA ASP A 444 0.30 2.07 35.12
C ASP A 444 0.22 1.48 33.70
N ALA A 445 1.18 0.63 33.34
CA ALA A 445 1.28 0.01 32.01
C ALA A 445 0.20 -1.08 31.72
N ARG A 446 -1.02 -0.94 32.28
CA ARG A 446 -2.09 -1.94 32.13
C ARG A 446 -2.61 -2.00 30.67
N PRO A 447 -2.47 -3.14 29.96
CA PRO A 447 -2.78 -3.23 28.54
C PRO A 447 -4.25 -2.89 28.23
N GLY A 448 -4.47 -2.03 27.23
CA GLY A 448 -5.80 -1.61 26.79
C GLY A 448 -6.47 -0.51 27.63
N ARG A 449 -5.83 -0.01 28.70
CA ARG A 449 -6.33 1.16 29.44
C ARG A 449 -6.17 2.44 28.62
N PHE A 450 -7.12 3.38 28.73
CA PHE A 450 -7.02 4.74 28.17
C PHE A 450 -6.36 5.68 29.19
N HIS A 451 -5.44 6.52 28.73
CA HIS A 451 -4.68 7.47 29.55
C HIS A 451 -4.70 8.84 28.87
N LYS A 452 -5.01 9.90 29.63
CA LYS A 452 -4.98 11.28 29.12
C LYS A 452 -3.58 11.86 29.23
N ILE A 453 -3.08 12.48 28.16
CA ILE A 453 -1.81 13.22 28.14
C ILE A 453 -2.11 14.73 28.10
N ASP A 454 -1.40 15.49 28.91
CA ASP A 454 -1.32 16.95 28.83
C ASP A 454 0.17 17.33 28.71
N VAL A 455 0.54 18.00 27.62
CA VAL A 455 1.92 18.49 27.39
C VAL A 455 1.91 20.00 27.36
N ARG A 456 2.71 20.61 28.24
CA ARG A 456 2.82 22.06 28.40
C ARG A 456 4.27 22.48 28.26
N VAL A 457 4.49 23.74 27.91
CA VAL A 457 5.80 24.38 27.96
C VAL A 457 5.80 25.52 28.97
N THR A 458 6.92 25.72 29.65
CA THR A 458 7.11 26.82 30.62
C THR A 458 7.28 28.18 29.94
N ARG A 459 7.79 28.20 28.71
CA ARG A 459 8.05 29.42 27.95
C ARG A 459 6.74 30.09 27.51
N PRO A 460 6.46 31.35 27.92
CA PRO A 460 5.16 31.97 27.71
C PRO A 460 4.92 32.36 26.25
N GLY A 461 3.65 32.36 25.84
CA GLY A 461 3.21 32.78 24.51
C GLY A 461 3.34 31.72 23.41
N LEU A 462 3.82 30.52 23.74
CA LEU A 462 3.88 29.38 22.82
C LEU A 462 2.58 28.56 22.81
N THR A 463 2.33 27.88 21.71
CA THR A 463 1.22 26.93 21.51
C THR A 463 1.79 25.52 21.31
N VAL A 464 1.37 24.58 22.15
CA VAL A 464 1.78 23.17 22.09
C VAL A 464 0.72 22.35 21.36
N ARG A 465 1.16 21.42 20.49
CA ARG A 465 0.31 20.45 19.80
C ARG A 465 0.94 19.06 19.91
N ALA A 466 0.21 18.17 20.56
CA ALA A 466 0.53 16.76 20.77
C ALA A 466 -0.79 15.97 20.82
N ARG A 467 -0.75 14.64 20.77
CA ARG A 467 -1.96 13.81 21.00
C ARG A 467 -2.48 14.01 22.43
N LYS A 468 -3.79 14.15 22.62
CA LYS A 468 -4.40 14.44 23.94
C LYS A 468 -4.56 13.18 24.83
N ALA A 469 -4.34 12.00 24.27
CA ALA A 469 -4.46 10.72 24.97
C ALA A 469 -3.65 9.62 24.27
N TYR A 470 -3.60 8.45 24.88
CA TYR A 470 -3.27 7.18 24.22
C TYR A 470 -4.03 6.02 24.87
N VAL A 471 -4.09 4.89 24.16
CA VAL A 471 -4.48 3.60 24.74
C VAL A 471 -3.22 2.77 24.93
N ALA A 472 -2.94 2.32 26.15
CA ALA A 472 -1.81 1.46 26.45
C ALA A 472 -1.88 0.20 25.55
N PRO A 473 -0.80 -0.17 24.84
CA PRO A 473 -0.86 -1.22 23.85
C PRO A 473 -1.36 -2.52 24.48
N LYS A 474 -2.35 -3.15 23.84
CA LYS A 474 -2.66 -4.55 24.17
C LYS A 474 -1.39 -5.35 23.91
N LYS A 475 -0.95 -6.10 24.93
CA LYS A 475 0.22 -6.99 24.83
C LYS A 475 0.03 -7.83 23.57
N ALA A 476 0.92 -7.68 22.60
CA ALA A 476 0.73 -8.30 21.30
C ALA A 476 0.68 -9.82 21.45
N ASP A 477 -0.50 -10.39 21.22
CA ASP A 477 -0.65 -11.83 21.08
C ASP A 477 0.18 -12.26 19.88
N ALA A 478 1.11 -13.19 20.11
CA ALA A 478 2.01 -13.66 19.07
C ALA A 478 1.19 -14.36 17.98
N VAL A 479 0.97 -13.66 16.87
CA VAL A 479 0.18 -14.15 15.73
C VAL A 479 0.73 -15.53 15.32
N PRO A 480 -0.04 -16.63 15.43
CA PRO A 480 0.48 -17.96 15.15
C PRO A 480 0.88 -18.06 13.68
N THR A 481 2.19 -18.10 13.40
CA THR A 481 2.74 -18.20 12.04
C THR A 481 2.59 -19.61 11.46
N ALA A 482 1.33 -20.03 11.28
CA ALA A 482 0.92 -21.29 10.69
C ALA A 482 1.08 -21.29 9.16
N GLY A 483 2.33 -21.16 8.68
CA GLY A 483 2.64 -21.11 7.25
C GLY A 483 3.90 -21.92 6.89
N LYS A 484 3.71 -23.08 6.25
CA LYS A 484 4.78 -23.97 5.76
C LYS A 484 5.51 -23.38 4.53
N SER A 485 6.21 -22.27 4.73
CA SER A 485 7.07 -21.62 3.73
C SER A 485 8.50 -21.50 4.27
N PRO A 486 9.55 -21.71 3.44
CA PRO A 486 10.95 -21.83 3.89
C PRO A 486 11.64 -20.52 4.29
N SER A 487 10.91 -19.39 4.33
CA SER A 487 11.39 -18.12 4.88
C SER A 487 11.48 -18.16 6.41
N THR A 488 12.30 -17.28 6.99
CA THR A 488 12.36 -17.05 8.45
C THR A 488 11.28 -16.04 8.90
N PRO A 489 11.07 -15.79 10.21
CA PRO A 489 10.15 -14.74 10.67
C PRO A 489 10.56 -13.34 10.19
N GLU A 490 11.84 -13.00 10.32
CA GLU A 490 12.41 -11.68 10.02
C GLU A 490 12.30 -11.37 8.52
N LEU A 491 12.48 -12.39 7.68
CA LEU A 491 12.31 -12.28 6.23
C LEU A 491 10.83 -12.11 5.80
N ARG A 492 9.86 -12.56 6.62
CA ARG A 492 8.44 -12.23 6.40
C ARG A 492 8.15 -10.79 6.83
N GLU A 493 8.56 -10.41 8.04
CA GLU A 493 8.41 -9.05 8.56
C GLU A 493 9.00 -8.00 7.60
N ALA A 494 10.13 -8.29 6.96
CA ALA A 494 10.74 -7.42 5.95
C ALA A 494 9.98 -7.31 4.61
N LEU A 495 9.17 -8.32 4.22
CA LEU A 495 8.28 -8.28 3.05
C LEU A 495 6.92 -7.65 3.37
N ASP A 496 6.41 -7.88 4.58
CA ASP A 496 5.16 -7.30 5.07
C ASP A 496 5.35 -5.82 5.44
N SER A 497 6.59 -5.40 5.74
CA SER A 497 6.97 -4.02 6.00
C SER A 497 6.56 -3.07 4.87
N PRO A 498 5.83 -1.98 5.18
CA PRO A 498 5.54 -0.90 4.24
C PRO A 498 6.74 0.02 3.94
N LEU A 499 7.82 -0.07 4.73
CA LEU A 499 9.05 0.74 4.58
C LEU A 499 10.25 -0.13 4.18
N PRO A 500 11.24 0.41 3.45
CA PRO A 500 12.45 -0.33 3.12
C PRO A 500 13.37 -0.43 4.35
N ILE A 501 13.85 -1.64 4.64
CA ILE A 501 14.76 -1.91 5.77
C ILE A 501 16.21 -1.91 5.23
N SER A 502 17.13 -1.20 5.89
CA SER A 502 18.51 -0.96 5.40
C SER A 502 19.60 -1.81 6.08
N GLY A 503 19.25 -2.88 6.80
CA GLY A 503 20.23 -3.71 7.55
C GLY A 503 21.11 -4.60 6.66
N LEU A 504 20.64 -4.92 5.45
CA LEU A 504 21.42 -5.50 4.35
C LEU A 504 21.13 -4.65 3.11
N ALA A 505 22.08 -3.80 2.71
CA ALA A 505 21.87 -2.93 1.56
C ALA A 505 21.87 -3.71 0.25
N MET A 506 21.05 -3.25 -0.68
CA MET A 506 20.87 -3.82 -2.00
C MET A 506 20.45 -2.78 -3.02
N HIS A 507 20.65 -3.11 -4.30
CA HIS A 507 20.14 -2.36 -5.45
C HIS A 507 19.27 -3.30 -6.28
N VAL A 508 18.07 -2.84 -6.65
CA VAL A 508 17.03 -3.65 -7.31
C VAL A 508 16.54 -2.95 -8.56
N PHE A 509 16.56 -3.65 -9.70
CA PHE A 509 15.92 -3.22 -10.95
C PHE A 509 14.94 -4.29 -11.45
N ALA A 510 13.89 -3.87 -12.16
CA ALA A 510 12.95 -4.80 -12.80
C ALA A 510 12.61 -4.38 -14.24
N ALA A 511 13.02 -5.20 -15.21
CA ALA A 511 12.86 -4.95 -16.64
C ALA A 511 11.84 -5.94 -17.26
N PRO A 512 10.64 -5.48 -17.70
CA PRO A 512 9.65 -6.34 -18.33
C PRO A 512 9.95 -6.61 -19.82
N PHE A 513 9.93 -7.89 -20.21
CA PHE A 513 10.05 -8.37 -21.60
C PHE A 513 8.80 -9.15 -22.03
N LYS A 514 8.60 -9.34 -23.33
CA LYS A 514 7.54 -10.20 -23.90
C LYS A 514 7.77 -11.64 -23.45
N GLY A 515 6.79 -12.23 -22.77
CA GLY A 515 6.85 -13.60 -22.24
C GLY A 515 5.91 -14.55 -22.98
N ALA A 516 5.71 -15.74 -22.42
CA ALA A 516 4.70 -16.68 -22.89
C ALA A 516 3.30 -16.14 -22.58
N ALA A 517 2.54 -15.80 -23.62
CA ALA A 517 1.20 -15.22 -23.50
C ALA A 517 0.28 -16.11 -22.62
N PRO A 518 -0.48 -15.53 -21.67
CA PRO A 518 -0.78 -14.10 -21.51
C PRO A 518 0.26 -13.29 -20.72
N ASN A 519 1.36 -13.88 -20.24
CA ASN A 519 2.30 -13.23 -19.34
C ASN A 519 3.43 -12.51 -20.09
N ALA A 520 3.93 -11.43 -19.48
CA ALA A 520 5.25 -10.87 -19.72
C ALA A 520 6.28 -11.59 -18.83
N SER A 521 7.54 -11.65 -19.25
CA SER A 521 8.64 -12.19 -18.43
C SER A 521 9.47 -11.02 -17.90
N VAL A 522 9.47 -10.83 -16.58
CA VAL A 522 10.10 -9.70 -15.91
C VAL A 522 11.44 -10.15 -15.33
N LEU A 523 12.54 -9.60 -15.84
CA LEU A 523 13.87 -9.77 -15.26
C LEU A 523 13.99 -8.88 -14.02
N LEU A 524 14.10 -9.52 -12.86
CA LEU A 524 14.43 -8.92 -11.57
C LEU A 524 15.93 -9.12 -11.31
N GLY A 525 16.68 -8.03 -11.25
CA GLY A 525 18.07 -8.03 -10.77
C GLY A 525 18.14 -7.52 -9.34
N VAL A 526 18.89 -8.25 -8.49
CA VAL A 526 19.16 -7.86 -7.10
C VAL A 526 20.67 -7.94 -6.87
N GLU A 527 21.27 -6.84 -6.43
CA GLU A 527 22.70 -6.71 -6.12
C GLU A 527 22.83 -6.42 -4.62
N LEU A 528 23.29 -7.39 -3.83
CA LEU A 528 23.47 -7.28 -2.38
C LEU A 528 24.87 -6.74 -2.05
N ARG A 529 24.98 -5.84 -1.08
CA ARG A 529 26.23 -5.18 -0.71
C ARG A 529 27.13 -6.10 0.13
N GLY A 530 28.38 -6.27 -0.29
CA GLY A 530 29.30 -7.29 0.23
C GLY A 530 29.60 -7.21 1.73
N ARG A 531 30.00 -6.02 2.20
CA ARG A 531 30.38 -5.76 3.60
C ARG A 531 29.24 -5.97 4.62
N ASP A 532 27.99 -6.05 4.14
CA ASP A 532 26.81 -6.22 4.98
C ASP A 532 26.45 -7.71 5.18
N ILE A 533 27.20 -8.65 4.55
CA ILE A 533 26.99 -10.10 4.63
C ILE A 533 28.13 -10.75 5.43
N GLN A 534 27.82 -11.55 6.46
CA GLN A 534 28.83 -12.21 7.29
C GLN A 534 29.34 -13.51 6.65
N LEU A 535 30.37 -13.39 5.80
CA LEU A 535 30.92 -14.51 5.03
C LEU A 535 31.71 -15.55 5.89
N THR A 536 31.00 -16.55 6.41
CA THR A 536 31.56 -17.71 7.13
C THR A 536 32.02 -18.83 6.18
N GLN A 537 32.31 -20.03 6.72
CA GLN A 537 32.57 -21.24 5.91
C GLN A 537 31.31 -21.79 5.21
N ASN A 538 30.13 -21.55 5.77
CA ASN A 538 28.83 -22.00 5.28
C ASN A 538 27.83 -20.83 5.35
N THR A 539 28.09 -19.79 4.57
CA THR A 539 27.20 -18.61 4.56
C THR A 539 25.90 -18.96 3.87
N LYS A 540 24.77 -18.45 4.35
CA LYS A 540 23.47 -18.66 3.71
C LYS A 540 22.68 -17.37 3.68
N VAL A 541 22.46 -16.82 2.48
CA VAL A 541 21.56 -15.69 2.27
C VAL A 541 20.25 -16.19 1.68
N LEU A 542 19.14 -15.87 2.32
CA LEU A 542 17.80 -16.06 1.75
C LEU A 542 17.39 -14.79 1.01
N LEU A 543 16.98 -14.93 -0.26
CA LEU A 543 16.44 -13.83 -1.07
C LEU A 543 14.99 -14.16 -1.41
N SER A 544 14.05 -13.35 -0.92
CA SER A 544 12.62 -13.52 -1.20
C SER A 544 12.08 -12.32 -1.96
N TYR A 545 11.22 -12.58 -2.94
CA TYR A 545 10.62 -11.54 -3.76
C TYR A 545 9.19 -11.90 -4.14
N VAL A 546 8.27 -10.95 -4.04
CA VAL A 546 6.83 -11.14 -4.31
C VAL A 546 6.27 -9.99 -5.13
N ALA A 547 5.35 -10.29 -6.04
CA ALA A 547 4.59 -9.34 -6.84
C ALA A 547 3.14 -9.27 -6.34
N ILE A 548 2.72 -8.07 -5.93
CA ILE A 548 1.38 -7.78 -5.40
C ILE A 548 0.69 -6.82 -6.38
N ASP A 549 -0.54 -7.10 -6.79
CA ASP A 549 -1.30 -6.18 -7.66
C ASP A 549 -1.97 -5.03 -6.89
N ALA A 550 -2.56 -4.07 -7.62
CA ALA A 550 -3.26 -2.93 -7.04
C ALA A 550 -4.49 -3.26 -6.14
N ASN A 551 -4.87 -4.54 -6.01
CA ASN A 551 -5.92 -5.01 -5.08
C ASN A 551 -5.32 -5.76 -3.87
N GLY A 552 -4.01 -5.66 -3.64
CA GLY A 552 -3.30 -6.40 -2.59
C GLY A 552 -3.12 -7.89 -2.87
N LYS A 553 -3.39 -8.36 -4.10
CA LYS A 553 -3.35 -9.80 -4.42
C LYS A 553 -1.96 -10.23 -4.90
N PHE A 554 -1.39 -11.24 -4.25
CA PHE A 554 -0.19 -11.95 -4.71
C PHE A 554 -0.37 -12.57 -6.09
N LYS A 555 0.63 -12.42 -6.97
CA LYS A 555 0.58 -12.79 -8.40
C LYS A 555 1.76 -13.62 -8.89
N GLY A 556 2.87 -13.63 -8.15
CA GLY A 556 4.09 -14.36 -8.47
C GLY A 556 5.20 -14.01 -7.49
N GLY A 557 6.19 -14.88 -7.32
CA GLY A 557 7.26 -14.70 -6.35
C GLY A 557 7.94 -16.01 -5.99
N ASN A 558 9.07 -15.92 -5.29
CA ASN A 558 9.86 -17.07 -4.85
C ASN A 558 10.71 -16.70 -3.61
N THR A 559 11.28 -17.71 -2.94
CA THR A 559 12.36 -17.54 -1.96
C THR A 559 13.54 -18.42 -2.35
N ASP A 560 14.61 -17.79 -2.84
CA ASP A 560 15.89 -18.45 -3.13
C ASP A 560 16.76 -18.61 -1.88
N SER A 561 17.60 -19.66 -1.87
CA SER A 561 18.60 -19.92 -0.84
C SER A 561 19.99 -19.94 -1.45
N LEU A 562 20.73 -18.85 -1.27
CA LEU A 562 22.11 -18.69 -1.73
C LEU A 562 23.06 -19.28 -0.67
N THR A 563 23.38 -20.56 -0.80
CA THR A 563 24.34 -21.24 0.08
C THR A 563 25.75 -21.11 -0.47
N MET A 564 26.66 -20.55 0.33
CA MET A 564 28.04 -20.25 -0.03
C MET A 564 29.00 -21.05 0.87
N THR A 565 29.16 -22.33 0.53
CA THR A 565 30.08 -23.26 1.20
C THR A 565 31.48 -23.19 0.59
N ASN A 566 32.52 -23.13 1.45
CA ASN A 566 33.93 -23.25 1.05
C ASN A 566 34.37 -22.29 -0.08
N LEU A 567 33.95 -21.03 -0.02
CA LEU A 567 34.41 -19.99 -0.95
C LEU A 567 35.94 -19.89 -1.00
N ARG A 568 36.51 -19.84 -2.21
CA ARG A 568 37.94 -19.51 -2.42
C ARG A 568 38.24 -18.13 -1.81
N PRO A 569 39.42 -17.88 -1.20
CA PRO A 569 39.75 -16.60 -0.57
C PRO A 569 39.60 -15.39 -1.51
N GLU A 570 40.03 -15.52 -2.77
CA GLU A 570 39.84 -14.53 -3.84
C GLU A 570 38.36 -14.20 -4.07
N THR A 571 37.50 -15.22 -4.09
CA THR A 571 36.06 -15.07 -4.31
C THR A 571 35.40 -14.42 -3.10
N ARG A 572 35.78 -14.83 -1.88
CA ARG A 572 35.33 -14.18 -0.63
C ARG A 572 35.68 -12.69 -0.64
N SER A 573 36.94 -12.34 -0.86
CA SER A 573 37.38 -10.94 -0.84
C SER A 573 36.72 -10.10 -1.95
N ARG A 574 36.49 -10.68 -3.13
CA ARG A 574 35.72 -10.01 -4.19
C ARG A 574 34.27 -9.75 -3.78
N ILE A 575 33.61 -10.70 -3.10
CA ILE A 575 32.26 -10.51 -2.58
C ILE A 575 32.27 -9.41 -1.51
N GLU A 576 33.17 -9.45 -0.53
CA GLU A 576 33.30 -8.41 0.53
C GLU A 576 33.45 -6.99 -0.06
N GLN A 577 34.27 -6.85 -1.10
CA GLN A 577 34.56 -5.56 -1.74
C GLN A 577 33.46 -5.06 -2.69
N THR A 578 32.76 -5.95 -3.41
CA THR A 578 31.83 -5.56 -4.50
C THR A 578 30.38 -5.91 -4.23
N GLY A 579 30.10 -7.04 -3.58
CA GLY A 579 28.76 -7.58 -3.36
C GLY A 579 28.49 -8.91 -4.06
N LEU A 580 27.20 -9.22 -4.17
CA LEU A 580 26.69 -10.44 -4.80
C LEU A 580 25.43 -10.15 -5.61
N ARG A 581 25.44 -10.51 -6.90
CA ARG A 581 24.32 -10.33 -7.83
C ARG A 581 23.52 -11.62 -8.02
N THR A 582 22.21 -11.48 -8.12
CA THR A 582 21.29 -12.51 -8.62
C THR A 582 20.40 -11.94 -9.70
N LEU A 583 20.17 -12.72 -10.76
CA LEU A 583 19.24 -12.42 -11.84
C LEU A 583 18.14 -13.49 -11.84
N ASN A 584 16.89 -13.04 -11.71
CA ASN A 584 15.70 -13.87 -11.57
C ASN A 584 14.63 -13.44 -12.57
N ARG A 585 13.74 -14.36 -12.98
CA ARG A 585 12.56 -14.01 -13.79
C ARG A 585 11.26 -14.28 -13.05
N LEU A 586 10.28 -13.40 -13.28
CA LEU A 586 8.89 -13.57 -12.87
C LEU A 586 8.01 -13.49 -14.13
N ASP A 587 7.17 -14.50 -14.37
CA ASP A 587 6.14 -14.39 -15.39
C ASP A 587 4.89 -13.74 -14.78
N LEU A 588 4.57 -12.52 -15.20
CA LEU A 588 3.47 -11.71 -14.68
C LEU A 588 2.53 -11.28 -15.81
N PRO A 589 1.19 -11.29 -15.59
CA PRO A 589 0.25 -10.68 -16.53
C PRO A 589 0.53 -9.18 -16.74
N PRO A 590 -0.02 -8.57 -17.81
CA PRO A 590 -0.04 -7.12 -17.96
C PRO A 590 -0.82 -6.44 -16.82
N GLY A 591 -0.26 -5.37 -16.26
CA GLY A 591 -0.85 -4.70 -15.10
C GLY A 591 0.11 -3.81 -14.32
N ARG A 592 -0.34 -3.32 -13.17
CA ARG A 592 0.46 -2.59 -12.18
C ARG A 592 0.68 -3.45 -10.94
N TYR A 593 1.90 -3.45 -10.45
CA TYR A 593 2.33 -4.24 -9.31
C TYR A 593 3.26 -3.44 -8.41
N GLN A 594 3.24 -3.74 -7.11
CA GLN A 594 4.41 -3.49 -6.26
C GLN A 594 5.18 -4.80 -6.15
N LEU A 595 6.46 -4.78 -6.53
CA LEU A 595 7.40 -5.83 -6.13
C LEU A 595 7.89 -5.51 -4.73
N ARG A 596 7.82 -6.47 -3.81
CA ARG A 596 8.52 -6.39 -2.52
C ARG A 596 9.63 -7.42 -2.53
N VAL A 597 10.86 -6.94 -2.33
CA VAL A 597 12.09 -7.75 -2.32
C VAL A 597 12.70 -7.63 -0.94
N ALA A 598 13.08 -8.75 -0.34
CA ALA A 598 13.77 -8.79 0.94
C ALA A 598 14.87 -9.85 0.93
N ALA A 599 15.98 -9.55 1.61
CA ALA A 599 17.11 -10.47 1.79
C ALA A 599 17.47 -10.58 3.27
N HIS A 600 17.81 -11.79 3.69
CA HIS A 600 18.24 -12.11 5.06
C HIS A 600 19.52 -12.96 4.99
N ASP A 601 20.64 -12.40 5.45
CA ASP A 601 21.83 -13.18 5.76
C ASP A 601 21.58 -14.01 7.03
N SER A 602 21.34 -15.31 6.84
CA SER A 602 21.08 -16.24 7.95
C SER A 602 22.34 -16.59 8.76
N SER A 603 23.52 -16.04 8.41
CA SER A 603 24.76 -16.17 9.19
C SER A 603 25.02 -14.97 10.10
N GLY A 604 24.80 -13.74 9.63
CA GLY A 604 24.94 -12.51 10.44
C GLY A 604 23.65 -11.96 11.05
N GLY A 605 22.48 -12.42 10.60
CA GLY A 605 21.17 -11.89 11.01
C GLY A 605 20.78 -10.57 10.34
N ASN A 606 21.58 -10.07 9.39
CA ASN A 606 21.32 -8.83 8.68
C ASN A 606 20.16 -9.00 7.68
N VAL A 607 19.16 -8.12 7.77
CA VAL A 607 17.96 -8.13 6.95
C VAL A 607 17.78 -6.78 6.27
N GLY A 608 17.39 -6.81 4.99
CA GLY A 608 17.03 -5.62 4.24
C GLY A 608 15.86 -5.87 3.30
N SER A 609 15.13 -4.81 2.94
CA SER A 609 14.03 -4.89 1.99
C SER A 609 13.80 -3.60 1.19
N ILE A 610 13.14 -3.76 0.04
CA ILE A 610 12.81 -2.70 -0.93
C ILE A 610 11.42 -2.96 -1.51
N GLN A 611 10.63 -1.90 -1.60
CA GLN A 611 9.41 -1.80 -2.40
C GLN A 611 9.76 -1.14 -3.75
N TYR A 612 9.33 -1.76 -4.86
CA TYR A 612 9.60 -1.30 -6.23
C TYR A 612 8.29 -1.28 -7.03
N ASP A 613 7.87 -0.12 -7.53
CA ASP A 613 6.70 0.01 -8.40
C ASP A 613 7.00 -0.52 -9.81
N LEU A 614 6.25 -1.52 -10.26
CA LEU A 614 6.37 -2.12 -11.59
C LEU A 614 5.10 -1.90 -12.40
N THR A 615 5.27 -1.48 -13.66
CA THR A 615 4.21 -1.53 -14.67
C THR A 615 4.62 -2.50 -15.76
N VAL A 616 3.79 -3.53 -15.99
CA VAL A 616 4.00 -4.58 -16.99
C VAL A 616 3.12 -4.26 -18.22
N PRO A 617 3.71 -3.93 -19.38
CA PRO A 617 2.95 -3.66 -20.60
C PRO A 617 2.23 -4.89 -21.15
N ASP A 618 1.15 -4.68 -21.90
CA ASP A 618 0.51 -5.73 -22.69
C ASP A 618 1.23 -5.89 -24.04
N PHE A 619 2.35 -6.62 -24.02
CA PHE A 619 3.17 -6.92 -25.21
C PHE A 619 2.47 -7.76 -26.30
N VAL A 620 1.22 -8.18 -26.06
CA VAL A 620 0.41 -8.98 -27.00
C VAL A 620 -0.68 -8.14 -27.66
N LYS A 621 -1.30 -7.20 -26.93
CA LYS A 621 -2.32 -6.28 -27.47
C LYS A 621 -1.77 -4.94 -27.96
N ALA A 622 -0.61 -4.49 -27.45
CA ALA A 622 0.02 -3.27 -27.94
C ALA A 622 0.46 -3.47 -29.41
N PRO A 623 0.06 -2.60 -30.35
CA PRO A 623 0.44 -2.75 -31.76
C PRO A 623 1.95 -2.53 -31.96
N PHE A 624 2.54 -1.65 -31.15
CA PHE A 624 3.95 -1.32 -31.13
C PHE A 624 4.40 -1.06 -29.69
N SER A 625 5.55 -1.59 -29.28
CA SER A 625 6.06 -1.44 -27.90
C SER A 625 7.56 -1.73 -27.79
N ILE A 626 8.14 -1.42 -26.63
CA ILE A 626 9.54 -1.69 -26.26
C ILE A 626 9.59 -2.33 -24.86
N SER A 627 10.59 -3.17 -24.57
CA SER A 627 10.83 -3.81 -23.28
C SER A 627 11.18 -2.81 -22.15
N GLY A 628 11.57 -3.32 -20.98
CA GLY A 628 12.46 -2.58 -20.08
C GLY A 628 13.87 -2.45 -20.67
N LEU A 629 14.61 -1.42 -20.27
CA LEU A 629 16.04 -1.32 -20.60
C LEU A 629 16.86 -2.16 -19.64
N VAL A 630 17.96 -2.70 -20.15
CA VAL A 630 18.95 -3.41 -19.34
C VAL A 630 20.34 -2.89 -19.72
N LEU A 631 21.18 -2.62 -18.71
CA LEU A 631 22.55 -2.18 -18.89
C LEU A 631 23.52 -3.28 -18.44
N THR A 632 24.74 -3.26 -18.98
CA THR A 632 25.94 -3.87 -18.39
C THR A 632 27.14 -2.92 -18.59
N SER A 633 28.23 -3.12 -17.87
CA SER A 633 29.47 -2.34 -18.02
C SER A 633 30.71 -3.12 -17.62
N ALA A 634 31.90 -2.60 -17.93
CA ALA A 634 33.16 -3.23 -17.54
C ALA A 634 33.35 -3.18 -16.02
N ALA A 635 33.06 -2.04 -15.37
CA ALA A 635 33.08 -1.94 -13.91
C ALA A 635 32.06 -2.89 -13.25
N GLY A 636 30.84 -2.96 -13.79
CA GLY A 636 29.77 -3.85 -13.35
C GLY A 636 30.03 -5.35 -13.57
N SER A 637 31.02 -5.70 -14.39
CA SER A 637 31.46 -7.08 -14.62
C SER A 637 32.37 -7.61 -13.50
N ALA A 638 32.86 -6.75 -12.60
CA ALA A 638 33.59 -7.18 -11.40
C ALA A 638 32.68 -7.92 -10.39
N LEU A 639 31.39 -7.61 -10.37
CA LEU A 639 30.41 -8.09 -9.38
C LEU A 639 30.05 -9.58 -9.56
N PRO A 640 30.39 -10.48 -8.60
CA PRO A 640 30.07 -11.90 -8.64
C PRO A 640 28.57 -12.15 -8.83
N THR A 641 28.22 -13.11 -9.70
CA THR A 641 26.83 -13.40 -10.05
C THR A 641 26.49 -14.84 -9.64
N ALA A 642 25.65 -14.99 -8.61
CA ALA A 642 25.25 -16.29 -8.05
C ALA A 642 24.21 -17.03 -8.90
N ARG A 643 23.36 -16.29 -9.61
CA ARG A 643 22.47 -16.80 -10.67
C ARG A 643 22.48 -15.81 -11.84
N ALA A 644 22.79 -16.30 -13.03
CA ALA A 644 22.80 -15.54 -14.26
C ALA A 644 21.49 -15.70 -15.05
N ASP A 645 21.19 -14.74 -15.92
CA ASP A 645 20.12 -14.85 -16.92
C ASP A 645 20.66 -15.49 -18.19
N GLU A 646 20.30 -16.75 -18.46
CA GLU A 646 20.78 -17.50 -19.63
C GLU A 646 20.15 -17.03 -20.97
N GLN A 647 19.11 -16.19 -20.95
CA GLN A 647 18.50 -15.63 -22.18
C GLN A 647 19.25 -14.38 -22.67
N LEU A 648 19.73 -13.53 -21.76
CA LEU A 648 20.51 -12.32 -22.10
C LEU A 648 22.02 -12.57 -22.18
N LYS A 649 22.52 -13.66 -21.60
CA LYS A 649 23.93 -14.11 -21.67
C LYS A 649 24.56 -14.14 -23.08
N PRO A 650 23.86 -14.50 -24.19
CA PRO A 650 24.40 -14.36 -25.54
C PRO A 650 24.24 -12.95 -26.15
N MET A 651 23.41 -12.07 -25.56
CA MET A 651 23.08 -10.74 -26.10
C MET A 651 23.90 -9.59 -25.49
N LEU A 652 24.45 -9.80 -24.29
CA LEU A 652 25.24 -8.82 -23.55
C LEU A 652 26.68 -9.33 -23.29
N PRO A 653 27.71 -8.46 -23.35
CA PRO A 653 29.10 -8.86 -23.07
C PRO A 653 29.40 -9.14 -21.60
N GLY A 654 28.49 -8.79 -20.69
CA GLY A 654 28.56 -9.02 -19.25
C GLY A 654 27.15 -9.05 -18.66
N PRO A 655 26.96 -9.47 -17.40
CA PRO A 655 25.62 -9.63 -16.85
C PRO A 655 24.94 -8.27 -16.60
N PRO A 656 23.59 -8.21 -16.69
CA PRO A 656 22.76 -7.07 -16.30
C PRO A 656 23.12 -6.42 -14.94
N ILE A 657 23.10 -5.07 -14.85
CA ILE A 657 23.46 -4.31 -13.62
C ILE A 657 22.40 -3.35 -13.08
N ALA A 658 22.42 -3.15 -11.76
CA ALA A 658 21.69 -2.09 -11.06
C ALA A 658 22.50 -0.78 -10.92
N LEU A 659 23.80 -0.78 -11.22
CA LEU A 659 24.64 0.43 -11.22
C LEU A 659 24.11 1.48 -12.21
N ARG A 660 24.02 2.75 -11.78
CA ARG A 660 23.64 3.91 -12.62
C ARG A 660 24.63 5.08 -12.53
N SER A 661 25.74 4.91 -11.81
CA SER A 661 26.84 5.87 -11.73
C SER A 661 28.11 5.21 -12.27
N PHE A 662 28.71 5.77 -13.31
CA PHE A 662 29.77 5.14 -14.10
C PHE A 662 30.99 6.04 -14.18
N PRO A 663 32.22 5.54 -13.96
CA PRO A 663 33.40 6.37 -14.09
C PRO A 663 33.72 6.63 -15.57
N GLN A 664 34.35 7.76 -15.88
CA GLN A 664 34.70 8.15 -17.26
C GLN A 664 35.52 7.10 -18.03
N ASN A 665 36.21 6.18 -17.37
CA ASN A 665 36.96 5.09 -18.02
C ASN A 665 36.15 3.80 -18.28
N ASP A 666 34.83 3.80 -18.08
CA ASP A 666 33.95 2.65 -18.35
C ASP A 666 33.33 2.67 -19.77
N GLU A 667 32.88 1.51 -20.26
CA GLU A 667 32.00 1.36 -21.42
C GLU A 667 30.72 0.68 -20.94
N ILE A 668 29.57 1.36 -21.11
CA ILE A 668 28.28 0.74 -20.86
C ILE A 668 27.73 0.15 -22.16
N VAL A 669 27.03 -0.97 -22.06
CA VAL A 669 26.30 -1.57 -23.17
C VAL A 669 24.85 -1.75 -22.74
N LEU A 670 23.94 -1.11 -23.48
CA LEU A 670 22.50 -1.25 -23.27
C LEU A 670 21.93 -2.34 -24.17
N PHE A 671 20.85 -2.97 -23.70
CA PHE A 671 19.99 -3.87 -24.46
C PHE A 671 18.52 -3.52 -24.26
N ALA A 672 17.74 -3.63 -25.32
CA ALA A 672 16.29 -3.52 -25.35
C ALA A 672 15.69 -4.41 -26.45
N GLU A 673 14.42 -4.78 -26.33
CA GLU A 673 13.67 -5.44 -27.39
C GLU A 673 12.50 -4.57 -27.85
N VAL A 674 12.39 -4.35 -29.16
CA VAL A 674 11.27 -3.62 -29.79
C VAL A 674 10.30 -4.62 -30.39
N TYR A 675 9.04 -4.61 -29.94
CA TYR A 675 8.01 -5.52 -30.41
C TYR A 675 7.03 -4.78 -31.33
N ASP A 676 7.11 -5.08 -32.61
CA ASP A 676 6.08 -4.72 -33.59
C ASP A 676 5.10 -5.90 -33.74
N ASN A 677 3.82 -5.66 -33.47
CA ASN A 677 2.74 -6.63 -33.65
C ASN A 677 1.83 -6.25 -34.85
N ALA A 678 2.20 -5.22 -35.63
CA ALA A 678 1.48 -4.70 -36.79
C ALA A 678 1.96 -5.28 -38.14
N GLY A 679 2.67 -6.42 -38.11
CA GLY A 679 3.28 -7.10 -39.27
C GLY A 679 2.35 -7.63 -40.37
N GLY A 680 1.12 -7.14 -40.49
CA GLY A 680 0.23 -7.39 -41.63
C GLY A 680 0.51 -6.49 -42.83
N THR A 681 1.40 -5.51 -42.73
CA THR A 681 1.81 -4.61 -43.81
C THR A 681 3.33 -4.39 -43.76
N PRO A 682 4.09 -4.61 -44.84
CA PRO A 682 5.53 -4.36 -44.87
C PRO A 682 5.87 -2.90 -44.59
N HIS A 683 6.82 -2.66 -43.69
CA HIS A 683 7.24 -1.34 -43.24
C HIS A 683 8.64 -1.42 -42.57
N LYS A 684 9.19 -0.27 -42.17
CA LYS A 684 10.45 -0.20 -41.44
C LYS A 684 10.27 0.36 -40.04
N VAL A 685 11.13 -0.06 -39.12
CA VAL A 685 11.18 0.42 -37.74
C VAL A 685 12.49 1.16 -37.55
N ASP A 686 12.41 2.44 -37.17
CA ASP A 686 13.55 3.24 -36.74
C ASP A 686 13.78 3.00 -35.25
N ILE A 687 15.02 2.74 -34.83
CA ILE A 687 15.41 2.58 -33.43
C ILE A 687 16.60 3.51 -33.17
N THR A 688 16.46 4.41 -32.20
CA THR A 688 17.46 5.43 -31.86
C THR A 688 17.78 5.37 -30.37
N ALA A 689 19.06 5.33 -30.00
CA ALA A 689 19.51 5.62 -28.64
C ALA A 689 20.27 6.95 -28.58
N THR A 690 20.08 7.70 -27.48
CA THR A 690 20.73 9.00 -27.23
C THR A 690 21.21 9.12 -25.78
N VAL A 691 22.36 9.79 -25.59
CA VAL A 691 22.74 10.34 -24.28
C VAL A 691 22.63 11.86 -24.36
N THR A 692 21.85 12.42 -23.44
CA THR A 692 21.49 13.83 -23.41
C THR A 692 21.89 14.43 -22.06
N THR A 693 22.53 15.60 -22.08
CA THR A 693 22.79 16.41 -20.88
C THR A 693 21.49 16.82 -20.19
N ASP A 694 21.54 17.19 -18.91
CA ASP A 694 20.39 17.72 -18.18
C ASP A 694 19.82 19.04 -18.79
N GLU A 695 20.60 19.73 -19.65
CA GLU A 695 20.19 20.88 -20.46
C GLU A 695 19.44 20.54 -21.77
N GLY A 696 19.46 19.27 -22.21
CA GLY A 696 18.82 18.84 -23.47
C GLY A 696 19.76 18.74 -24.68
N LYS A 697 21.06 19.07 -24.53
CA LYS A 697 22.07 18.85 -25.57
C LYS A 697 22.42 17.37 -25.65
N VAL A 698 22.17 16.75 -26.80
CA VAL A 698 22.60 15.38 -27.14
C VAL A 698 24.12 15.34 -27.34
N LEU A 699 24.80 14.38 -26.72
CA LEU A 699 26.25 14.16 -26.87
C LEU A 699 26.57 12.83 -27.58
N PHE A 700 25.71 11.83 -27.43
CA PHE A 700 25.82 10.54 -28.12
C PHE A 700 24.50 10.23 -28.83
N LYS A 701 24.58 9.69 -30.04
CA LYS A 701 23.42 9.21 -30.81
C LYS A 701 23.80 8.00 -31.65
N THR A 702 22.95 6.98 -31.65
CA THR A 702 23.01 5.83 -32.56
C THR A 702 21.64 5.62 -33.16
N ASP A 703 21.60 5.32 -34.46
CA ASP A 703 20.37 5.07 -35.22
C ASP A 703 20.50 3.75 -35.96
N GLU A 704 19.45 2.94 -35.92
CA GLU A 704 19.34 1.65 -36.57
C GLU A 704 17.98 1.55 -37.26
N VAL A 705 17.92 0.91 -38.43
CA VAL A 705 16.68 0.72 -39.19
C VAL A 705 16.50 -0.76 -39.45
N ARG A 706 15.38 -1.32 -38.96
CA ARG A 706 14.97 -2.71 -39.16
C ARG A 706 13.82 -2.80 -40.16
N ASP A 707 13.69 -3.94 -40.82
CA ASP A 707 12.54 -4.20 -41.67
C ASP A 707 11.56 -5.17 -41.00
N SER A 708 10.27 -4.91 -41.19
CA SER A 708 9.17 -5.83 -40.87
C SER A 708 9.41 -7.28 -41.32
N THR A 709 10.15 -7.48 -42.42
CA THR A 709 10.47 -8.80 -42.98
C THR A 709 11.55 -9.55 -42.20
N ASP A 710 12.39 -8.88 -41.40
CA ASP A 710 13.44 -9.52 -40.60
C ASP A 710 12.86 -10.50 -39.57
N LEU A 711 11.59 -10.30 -39.16
CA LEU A 711 10.85 -11.17 -38.25
C LEU A 711 10.28 -12.43 -38.94
N GLY A 712 10.46 -12.60 -40.25
CA GLY A 712 10.06 -13.80 -41.01
C GLY A 712 8.55 -14.10 -41.00
N GLY A 713 7.70 -13.10 -40.71
CA GLY A 713 6.26 -13.28 -40.49
C GLY A 713 5.88 -13.82 -39.10
N ALA A 714 6.84 -14.05 -38.21
CA ALA A 714 6.60 -14.44 -36.82
C ALA A 714 6.36 -13.22 -35.90
N ARG A 715 5.66 -13.41 -34.78
CA ARG A 715 5.41 -12.37 -33.76
C ARG A 715 6.61 -12.16 -32.83
N GLY A 716 7.77 -11.88 -33.40
CA GLY A 716 9.03 -11.69 -32.66
C GLY A 716 9.19 -10.32 -31.99
N GLY A 717 10.43 -9.85 -31.98
CA GLY A 717 10.88 -8.52 -31.58
C GLY A 717 12.32 -8.31 -32.02
N TYR A 718 12.73 -7.05 -32.20
CA TYR A 718 14.08 -6.67 -32.58
C TYR A 718 14.92 -6.46 -31.32
N GLY A 719 15.91 -7.34 -31.08
CA GLY A 719 16.95 -7.08 -30.08
C GLY A 719 17.86 -5.95 -30.56
N TYR A 720 17.94 -4.88 -29.78
CA TYR A 720 18.73 -3.69 -30.05
C TYR A 720 19.81 -3.52 -28.98
N THR A 721 21.05 -3.30 -29.41
CA THR A 721 22.22 -3.18 -28.54
C THR A 721 23.05 -1.96 -28.94
N ALA A 722 23.33 -1.06 -28.01
CA ALA A 722 24.23 0.07 -28.23
C ALA A 722 25.36 0.11 -27.20
N LYS A 723 26.60 0.29 -27.67
CA LYS A 723 27.79 0.55 -26.86
C LYS A 723 27.98 2.05 -26.68
N ILE A 724 28.18 2.49 -25.44
CA ILE A 724 28.33 3.90 -25.10
C ILE A 724 29.59 4.06 -24.22
N PRO A 725 30.68 4.65 -24.75
CA PRO A 725 31.88 4.92 -23.96
C PRO A 725 31.65 6.15 -23.05
N MET A 726 32.02 6.04 -21.77
CA MET A 726 31.88 7.18 -20.82
C MET A 726 32.99 8.23 -20.98
N LYS A 727 34.08 7.89 -21.67
CA LYS A 727 35.29 8.73 -21.82
C LYS A 727 35.04 10.08 -22.52
N ASP A 728 34.03 10.11 -23.38
CA ASP A 728 33.68 11.27 -24.21
C ASP A 728 32.60 12.15 -23.52
N LEU A 729 32.18 11.78 -22.30
CA LEU A 729 31.24 12.50 -21.45
C LEU A 729 32.01 13.18 -20.31
N ALA A 730 31.58 14.39 -19.91
CA ALA A 730 32.10 15.06 -18.73
C ALA A 730 31.52 14.43 -17.45
N THR A 731 32.05 14.76 -16.28
CA THR A 731 31.45 14.35 -15.00
C THR A 731 30.15 15.12 -14.76
N GLY A 732 29.04 14.42 -14.50
CA GLY A 732 27.73 15.03 -14.30
C GLY A 732 26.55 14.08 -14.56
N LEU A 733 25.33 14.64 -14.55
CA LEU A 733 24.09 13.89 -14.78
C LEU A 733 23.68 13.90 -16.26
N TYR A 734 23.23 12.74 -16.73
CA TYR A 734 22.79 12.50 -18.09
C TYR A 734 21.51 11.67 -18.14
N VAL A 735 20.77 11.82 -19.24
CA VAL A 735 19.62 11.01 -19.58
C VAL A 735 19.99 10.10 -20.74
N LEU A 736 19.94 8.78 -20.51
CA LEU A 736 20.02 7.77 -21.55
C LEU A 736 18.58 7.44 -22.00
N LYS A 737 18.30 7.64 -23.28
CA LYS A 737 16.98 7.42 -23.87
C LYS A 737 17.09 6.50 -25.08
N VAL A 738 16.21 5.49 -25.14
CA VAL A 738 16.04 4.60 -26.30
C VAL A 738 14.60 4.76 -26.79
N GLU A 739 14.44 5.07 -28.07
CA GLU A 739 13.14 5.21 -28.72
C GLU A 739 13.09 4.34 -29.98
N ALA A 740 11.90 3.80 -30.24
CA ALA A 740 11.59 3.14 -31.50
C ALA A 740 10.34 3.76 -32.13
N LYS A 741 10.28 3.75 -33.45
CA LYS A 741 9.13 4.24 -34.23
C LYS A 741 8.93 3.39 -35.47
N SER A 742 7.76 2.74 -35.57
CA SER A 742 7.32 2.14 -36.83
C SER A 742 6.98 3.24 -37.85
N ARG A 743 7.45 3.11 -39.08
CA ARG A 743 7.08 3.97 -40.22
C ARG A 743 5.70 3.62 -40.80
N LEU A 744 4.98 2.68 -40.20
CA LEU A 744 3.61 2.33 -40.57
C LEU A 744 2.60 3.34 -39.98
N GLY A 745 2.03 4.17 -40.86
CA GLY A 745 0.99 5.15 -40.51
C GLY A 745 1.43 6.14 -39.43
N ASN A 746 0.50 6.53 -38.55
CA ASN A 746 0.77 7.42 -37.42
C ASN A 746 1.02 6.62 -36.12
N SER A 747 1.89 5.60 -36.20
CA SER A 747 2.21 4.75 -35.05
C SER A 747 2.88 5.54 -33.90
N PRO A 748 2.54 5.24 -32.63
CA PRO A 748 3.13 5.91 -31.49
C PRO A 748 4.62 5.56 -31.34
N VAL A 749 5.42 6.53 -30.91
CA VAL A 749 6.83 6.28 -30.51
C VAL A 749 6.83 5.47 -29.22
N ALA A 750 7.52 4.33 -29.21
CA ALA A 750 7.71 3.51 -28.02
C ALA A 750 9.10 3.80 -27.43
N GLY A 751 9.12 4.45 -26.26
CA GLY A 751 10.36 4.90 -25.63
C GLY A 751 10.59 4.38 -24.22
N ARG A 752 11.86 4.44 -23.80
CA ARG A 752 12.32 4.33 -22.42
C ARG A 752 13.42 5.36 -22.19
N GLU A 753 13.44 5.93 -21.00
CA GLU A 753 14.47 6.83 -20.54
C GLU A 753 14.85 6.50 -19.10
N LEU A 754 16.15 6.58 -18.81
CA LEU A 754 16.71 6.40 -17.48
C LEU A 754 17.79 7.47 -17.26
N ARG A 755 18.12 7.74 -16.00
CA ARG A 755 19.23 8.63 -15.65
C ARG A 755 20.50 7.85 -15.35
N ILE A 756 21.62 8.40 -15.77
CA ILE A 756 22.96 7.97 -15.38
C ILE A 756 23.76 9.15 -14.85
N GLU A 757 24.69 8.86 -13.96
CA GLU A 757 25.75 9.79 -13.53
C GLU A 757 27.07 9.33 -14.16
N VAL A 758 27.88 10.29 -14.61
CA VAL A 758 29.27 10.06 -14.99
C VAL A 758 30.18 10.65 -13.91
N THR A 759 31.03 9.81 -13.32
CA THR A 759 31.95 10.16 -12.23
C THR A 759 33.40 10.23 -12.70
N PRO A 760 34.31 10.89 -11.94
CA PRO A 760 35.75 10.90 -12.28
C PRO A 760 36.30 9.49 -12.51
N PRO A 761 37.32 9.32 -13.39
CA PRO A 761 37.87 8.00 -13.68
C PRO A 761 38.46 7.39 -12.42
N VAL A 762 38.09 6.15 -12.12
CA VAL A 762 38.66 5.42 -10.97
C VAL A 762 40.12 5.10 -11.32
N ALA A 763 41.05 5.67 -10.55
CA ALA A 763 42.47 5.31 -10.62
C ALA A 763 42.63 3.80 -10.37
N GLY A 764 43.50 3.16 -11.16
CA GLY A 764 43.58 1.70 -11.25
C GLY A 764 43.70 1.00 -9.89
N ARG A 765 42.85 0.00 -9.68
CA ARG A 765 42.94 -0.99 -8.60
C ARG A 765 43.66 -2.24 -9.07
#